data_AF-A0A8J2I1Y6-F1
#
_entry.id   AF-A0A8J2I1Y6-F1
#
_cell.length_a   1.000
_cell.length_b   1.000
_cell.length_c   1.000
_cell.angle_alpha   90.00
_cell.angle_beta   90.00
_cell.angle_gamma   90.00
#
_symmetry.space_group_name_H-M   'P 1'
#
loop_
_entity.id
_entity.type
_entity.pdbx_description
1 polymer ?
#
loop_
_entity_poly.entity_id
_entity_poly.type
_entity_poly.pdbx_seq_one_letter_code
_entity_poly.pdbx_strand_id
1 'polypeptide(L)'
;MDPRRQVGRTPSPGQPLRGYQLEDRYASPHQDRYASPQPSGILEIPMGPNPAAASGDRLPLQPSYSVENIPYAAGNYHDDYDPRPQQHNADYSLDPQAHHDAYYNQPYDPTPHDESPGAGYGTQPTHYWQDEDMNRPMIHGANSYGPDPHDTDDMDPENPFHDEPAPTPSPAPIKRWKTVKEVQLFKGNLVLDCPIPPRLLNQVPHAQPPERDEFTHMRYSAATCDPADFDAERFTLRQKLFAKPRHTELFIVITMYNEEDELFARTMIGVIKNIEYMNSRTNSKTWGKDAWKKIVVCVVSDGRAKINPRTRAVLAALGVYQDGIAKQQVNGKDVTAHIYEYTTQMTLDIKKGVVGVKKGNTPVQMLFCLKEKNQKKINSHRWFFQAFGAVLDPNVCVLIDAGTKPGKDSVYQLWKAFDLEPMCAGACGEIKAMLVHGKKLLNPLVATQNFEYKMSNILDKPLESAFGFISVLPGAFSAYRYVALQNDKTGQGPLEKYFAGEKMHGANAGIFTANMYLAEDRILCFELVSKRNCHWILQYVKSATGETDVPTTMAEFISQRRRWLNGSFFAAVYALAHSFDIFRSDHSFLRKTMFLVEFVYQTISMIFAWFALGNFFLVFRILTASLQNELGTAGKVLFIVFEWLYIAVLITCFILSLGNRPQGSNKWYMSMVYFWCIIMAYLMFASIFITVRSVQGQIETNGGFNAADLFKDRIFATLIISLLSTYVMWLVVSIIFLDPWHMFTSFFQYLLMTPTYINILNVYAFCNTHDITWGTKGDDKPEKLPSVTTKADGKADIQAPTDDADLNTQYETELRVFSAKWKEEKKVPSASEKQEDYYKGFRSGVVLFWMFCNLGLSALVLQSGGLELTVSSPDEAQKKQNDAATIYLAVVLYSVAGLAAFRFIGAMWFLVVRMFRGV
;
A
#
# COMPACT_ATOMS: atom_id res chain seq x y z
N MET A 1 -5.77 -24.97 -60.60
CA MET A 1 -5.02 -26.10 -61.19
C MET A 1 -3.80 -25.56 -61.90
N ASP A 2 -2.74 -26.35 -61.82
CA ASP A 2 -1.42 -26.27 -62.45
C ASP A 2 -0.29 -25.44 -61.76
N PRO A 3 0.87 -26.06 -61.45
CA PRO A 3 1.92 -25.58 -60.56
C PRO A 3 3.20 -25.20 -61.30
N ARG A 4 3.87 -24.09 -60.93
CA ARG A 4 5.24 -23.81 -61.39
C ARG A 4 6.09 -23.09 -60.34
N ARG A 5 7.21 -23.76 -60.02
CA ARG A 5 8.52 -23.26 -59.56
C ARG A 5 8.83 -23.11 -58.06
N GLN A 6 9.50 -24.16 -57.56
CA GLN A 6 10.85 -24.21 -56.97
C GLN A 6 11.44 -23.02 -56.19
N VAL A 7 11.69 -23.32 -54.90
CA VAL A 7 12.94 -23.22 -54.11
C VAL A 7 13.83 -21.96 -54.24
N GLY A 8 13.92 -21.22 -53.12
CA GLY A 8 15.20 -20.84 -52.53
C GLY A 8 15.52 -19.34 -52.48
N ARG A 9 15.37 -18.73 -51.29
CA ARG A 9 16.36 -17.84 -50.63
C ARG A 9 15.79 -17.23 -49.34
N THR A 10 16.54 -17.37 -48.26
CA THR A 10 16.41 -16.62 -47.00
C THR A 10 16.66 -15.12 -47.22
N PRO A 11 15.92 -14.22 -46.54
CA PRO A 11 16.37 -12.86 -46.27
C PRO A 11 16.73 -12.65 -44.78
N SER A 12 17.80 -11.89 -44.60
CA SER A 12 18.38 -11.35 -43.37
C SER A 12 17.38 -10.61 -42.43
N PRO A 13 17.73 -10.45 -41.13
CA PRO A 13 16.84 -9.90 -40.12
C PRO A 13 16.72 -8.38 -40.23
N GLY A 14 15.48 -7.88 -40.27
CA GLY A 14 15.21 -6.46 -40.10
C GLY A 14 14.12 -5.90 -41.00
N GLN A 15 12.86 -6.35 -40.82
CA GLN A 15 11.66 -5.57 -41.13
C GLN A 15 10.40 -6.30 -40.59
N PRO A 16 9.49 -5.63 -39.87
CA PRO A 16 8.24 -6.25 -39.42
C PRO A 16 7.26 -6.42 -40.59
N LEU A 17 6.71 -7.63 -40.71
CA LEU A 17 5.76 -8.08 -41.73
C LEU A 17 4.40 -7.39 -41.59
N ARG A 18 3.84 -6.94 -42.72
CA ARG A 18 2.47 -6.46 -42.87
C ARG A 18 1.46 -7.60 -42.61
N GLY A 19 0.37 -7.27 -41.91
CA GLY A 19 -0.72 -8.18 -41.59
C GLY A 19 -1.51 -8.65 -42.81
N TYR A 20 -1.86 -9.94 -42.78
CA TYR A 20 -2.80 -10.59 -43.69
C TYR A 20 -4.22 -10.09 -43.45
N GLN A 21 -4.87 -9.54 -44.48
CA GLN A 21 -6.32 -9.31 -44.52
C GLN A 21 -7.02 -10.61 -44.93
N LEU A 22 -7.97 -11.06 -44.11
CA LEU A 22 -9.00 -12.03 -44.49
C LEU A 22 -10.20 -11.24 -45.03
N GLU A 23 -10.44 -11.34 -46.34
CA GLU A 23 -11.73 -11.04 -46.97
C GLU A 23 -12.69 -12.18 -46.66
N ASP A 24 -13.91 -11.86 -46.24
CA ASP A 24 -15.07 -12.69 -46.56
C ASP A 24 -16.27 -11.82 -46.96
N ARG A 25 -16.84 -12.22 -48.10
CA ARG A 25 -17.86 -11.56 -48.93
C ARG A 25 -19.26 -11.63 -48.31
N TYR A 26 -20.11 -10.64 -48.59
CA TYR A 26 -21.43 -10.88 -49.18
C TYR A 26 -21.91 -9.67 -50.02
N ALA A 27 -22.43 -9.98 -51.21
CA ALA A 27 -22.96 -9.11 -52.28
C ALA A 27 -24.27 -8.38 -51.86
N SER A 28 -24.72 -7.27 -52.45
CA SER A 28 -25.04 -7.02 -53.87
C SER A 28 -25.45 -5.53 -54.13
N PRO A 29 -25.65 -5.09 -55.40
CA PRO A 29 -25.47 -3.72 -55.91
C PRO A 29 -26.77 -2.95 -56.26
N HIS A 30 -26.69 -1.63 -56.50
CA HIS A 30 -27.45 -0.79 -57.48
C HIS A 30 -27.12 0.72 -57.23
N GLN A 31 -26.44 1.48 -58.12
CA GLN A 31 -26.94 2.32 -59.25
C GLN A 31 -28.24 3.10 -58.91
N ASP A 32 -28.41 4.43 -59.09
CA ASP A 32 -27.83 5.42 -60.01
C ASP A 32 -28.07 6.89 -59.54
N ARG A 33 -27.16 7.76 -60.03
CA ARG A 33 -27.11 9.22 -60.36
C ARG A 33 -28.16 10.30 -59.94
N TYR A 34 -27.59 11.53 -59.87
CA TYR A 34 -28.10 12.94 -59.87
C TYR A 34 -28.42 13.52 -58.46
N ALA A 35 -27.95 14.68 -57.99
CA ALA A 35 -27.32 15.86 -58.61
C ALA A 35 -26.45 16.66 -57.60
N SER A 36 -25.47 17.41 -58.09
CA SER A 36 -24.82 18.57 -57.43
C SER A 36 -25.36 19.87 -58.08
N PRO A 37 -25.36 21.07 -57.45
CA PRO A 37 -24.13 21.81 -57.12
C PRO A 37 -24.13 22.63 -55.79
N GLN A 38 -22.92 22.91 -55.27
CA GLN A 38 -22.57 23.88 -54.19
C GLN A 38 -22.79 25.36 -54.60
N PRO A 39 -22.36 26.44 -53.87
CA PRO A 39 -22.01 26.67 -52.43
C PRO A 39 -22.60 28.00 -51.83
N SER A 40 -22.44 28.22 -50.52
CA SER A 40 -22.00 29.49 -49.84
C SER A 40 -22.70 29.75 -48.49
N GLY A 41 -21.93 30.16 -47.48
CA GLY A 41 -22.47 30.55 -46.16
C GLY A 41 -21.48 30.64 -44.98
N ILE A 42 -20.33 31.30 -45.18
CA ILE A 42 -19.63 32.18 -44.22
C ILE A 42 -19.27 31.61 -42.82
N LEU A 43 -17.98 31.33 -42.63
CA LEU A 43 -17.29 31.18 -41.34
C LEU A 43 -16.58 32.51 -41.03
N GLU A 44 -17.03 33.19 -39.98
CA GLU A 44 -16.43 34.43 -39.48
C GLU A 44 -15.27 34.09 -38.54
N ILE A 45 -14.09 34.67 -38.83
CA ILE A 45 -12.88 34.59 -38.02
C ILE A 45 -12.81 35.86 -37.17
N PRO A 46 -12.60 35.78 -35.84
CA PRO A 46 -12.09 36.93 -35.09
C PRO A 46 -10.56 36.84 -35.00
N MET A 47 -9.87 37.76 -35.67
CA MET A 47 -8.48 38.12 -35.40
C MET A 47 -8.44 39.27 -34.37
N GLY A 48 -7.65 39.11 -33.31
CA GLY A 48 -7.34 40.13 -32.30
C GLY A 48 -6.22 39.63 -31.36
N PRO A 49 -5.37 40.52 -30.79
CA PRO A 49 -4.02 40.17 -30.37
C PRO A 49 -4.01 39.31 -29.10
N ASN A 50 -3.07 38.38 -29.09
CA ASN A 50 -2.92 37.25 -28.17
C ASN A 50 -2.35 37.67 -26.80
N PRO A 51 -3.06 37.44 -25.67
CA PRO A 51 -2.45 37.10 -24.40
C PRO A 51 -2.66 35.61 -24.14
N ALA A 52 -1.57 34.83 -24.20
CA ALA A 52 -1.42 33.46 -23.73
C ALA A 52 -2.49 32.44 -24.17
N ALA A 53 -2.05 31.41 -24.91
CA ALA A 53 -2.83 30.23 -25.24
C ALA A 53 -3.65 29.71 -24.05
N ALA A 54 -4.97 29.93 -24.09
CA ALA A 54 -5.91 29.46 -23.09
C ALA A 54 -5.94 27.92 -23.12
N SER A 55 -5.68 27.32 -21.97
CA SER A 55 -5.68 25.87 -21.78
C SER A 55 -7.08 25.28 -22.03
N GLY A 56 -7.14 24.12 -22.70
CA GLY A 56 -8.36 23.31 -22.85
C GLY A 56 -8.86 22.64 -21.56
N ASP A 57 -8.43 23.14 -20.39
CA ASP A 57 -8.68 22.58 -19.05
C ASP A 57 -9.85 23.28 -18.34
N ARG A 58 -10.88 23.70 -19.10
CA ARG A 58 -12.05 24.39 -18.54
C ARG A 58 -13.07 23.38 -18.01
N LEU A 59 -13.53 23.58 -16.79
CA LEU A 59 -14.71 22.87 -16.25
C LEU A 59 -15.97 23.61 -16.73
N PRO A 60 -17.02 22.92 -17.23
CA PRO A 60 -18.31 23.56 -17.44
C PRO A 60 -18.83 24.11 -16.12
N LEU A 61 -19.54 25.25 -16.18
CA LEU A 61 -20.18 25.88 -15.02
C LEU A 61 -21.13 24.86 -14.35
N GLN A 62 -20.65 24.22 -13.29
CA GLN A 62 -21.50 23.57 -12.30
C GLN A 62 -22.19 24.69 -11.51
N PRO A 63 -23.41 24.50 -10.96
CA PRO A 63 -24.08 25.52 -10.16
C PRO A 63 -23.20 25.87 -8.97
N SER A 64 -22.42 26.93 -9.14
CA SER A 64 -21.42 27.41 -8.21
C SER A 64 -21.49 28.93 -8.25
N TYR A 65 -21.86 29.48 -7.09
CA TYR A 65 -22.18 30.87 -6.76
C TYR A 65 -21.54 31.94 -7.65
N SER A 66 -22.32 32.93 -8.09
CA SER A 66 -21.82 34.27 -8.42
C SER A 66 -22.35 35.25 -7.39
N VAL A 67 -21.49 36.10 -6.83
CA VAL A 67 -21.89 37.21 -5.96
C VAL A 67 -21.99 38.47 -6.83
N GLU A 68 -23.16 39.10 -6.75
CA GLU A 68 -23.53 40.50 -7.07
C GLU A 68 -23.84 40.95 -8.53
N ASN A 69 -25.10 41.42 -8.64
CA ASN A 69 -25.67 42.41 -9.56
C ASN A 69 -25.68 42.15 -11.07
N ILE A 70 -26.70 41.42 -11.54
CA ILE A 70 -27.30 41.67 -12.86
C ILE A 70 -28.84 41.60 -12.73
N PRO A 71 -29.60 42.64 -13.15
CA PRO A 71 -31.06 42.62 -13.09
C PRO A 71 -31.66 41.72 -14.17
N TYR A 72 -32.70 40.97 -13.78
CA TYR A 72 -33.72 40.27 -14.58
C TYR A 72 -33.48 40.07 -16.09
N ALA A 73 -33.44 38.80 -16.51
CA ALA A 73 -34.01 38.38 -17.79
C ALA A 73 -34.63 36.98 -17.66
N ALA A 74 -35.96 36.92 -17.81
CA ALA A 74 -36.71 35.68 -17.97
C ALA A 74 -36.38 35.05 -19.33
N GLY A 75 -36.15 33.74 -19.36
CA GLY A 75 -35.93 32.99 -20.60
C GLY A 75 -36.06 31.50 -20.40
N ASN A 76 -37.13 30.93 -20.96
CA ASN A 76 -37.49 29.51 -20.98
C ASN A 76 -36.34 28.62 -21.44
N TYR A 77 -36.05 27.56 -20.68
CA TYR A 77 -35.40 26.34 -21.21
C TYR A 77 -36.47 25.30 -21.49
N HIS A 78 -36.62 24.94 -22.77
CA HIS A 78 -37.37 23.77 -23.21
C HIS A 78 -36.50 22.53 -23.05
N ASP A 79 -36.98 21.57 -22.24
CA ASP A 79 -36.51 20.18 -22.22
C ASP A 79 -37.12 19.45 -23.42
N ASP A 80 -36.30 19.08 -24.41
CA ASP A 80 -36.62 18.04 -25.38
C ASP A 80 -35.67 16.87 -25.14
N TYR A 81 -36.18 15.82 -24.48
CA TYR A 81 -35.51 14.52 -24.40
C TYR A 81 -36.51 13.41 -24.80
N ASP A 82 -36.30 12.87 -26.00
CA ASP A 82 -37.06 11.75 -26.56
C ASP A 82 -36.44 10.41 -26.08
N PRO A 83 -37.17 9.52 -25.39
CA PRO A 83 -36.61 8.29 -24.87
C PRO A 83 -36.71 7.18 -25.92
N ARG A 84 -35.58 6.76 -26.50
CA ARG A 84 -35.47 5.46 -27.18
C ARG A 84 -34.39 4.59 -26.54
N PRO A 85 -34.71 3.34 -26.16
CA PRO A 85 -33.72 2.43 -25.57
C PRO A 85 -32.83 1.85 -26.68
N GLN A 86 -31.52 2.10 -26.59
CA GLN A 86 -30.52 1.38 -27.40
C GLN A 86 -30.22 0.02 -26.75
N GLN A 87 -30.65 -1.07 -27.42
CA GLN A 87 -30.16 -2.42 -27.15
C GLN A 87 -28.69 -2.52 -27.59
N HIS A 88 -27.79 -2.77 -26.63
CA HIS A 88 -26.41 -3.16 -26.90
C HIS A 88 -26.33 -4.70 -26.98
N ASN A 89 -26.24 -5.24 -28.20
CA ASN A 89 -25.67 -6.57 -28.44
C ASN A 89 -24.18 -6.37 -28.72
N ALA A 90 -23.32 -6.86 -27.82
CA ALA A 90 -21.89 -6.97 -28.09
C ALA A 90 -21.34 -8.26 -27.45
N ASP A 91 -21.09 -9.26 -28.28
CA ASP A 91 -20.31 -10.44 -27.94
C ASP A 91 -18.87 -10.04 -27.63
N TYR A 92 -18.57 -9.86 -26.34
CA TYR A 92 -17.19 -9.69 -25.86
C TYR A 92 -16.50 -11.04 -25.71
N SER A 93 -15.62 -11.35 -26.65
CA SER A 93 -14.40 -12.13 -26.39
C SER A 93 -13.24 -11.13 -26.31
N LEU A 94 -12.56 -11.08 -25.16
CA LEU A 94 -11.47 -10.15 -24.89
C LEU A 94 -10.17 -10.71 -25.47
N ASP A 95 -9.69 -10.11 -26.55
CA ASP A 95 -8.29 -10.25 -26.99
C ASP A 95 -7.45 -9.14 -26.31
N PRO A 96 -6.57 -9.47 -25.36
CA PRO A 96 -5.77 -8.49 -24.64
C PRO A 96 -4.79 -7.71 -25.54
N GLN A 97 -4.42 -8.25 -26.70
CA GLN A 97 -3.56 -7.57 -27.68
C GLN A 97 -4.29 -6.38 -28.33
N ALA A 98 -5.58 -6.56 -28.66
CA ALA A 98 -6.38 -5.54 -29.33
C ALA A 98 -6.60 -4.29 -28.46
N HIS A 99 -6.64 -4.46 -27.13
CA HIS A 99 -6.70 -3.34 -26.19
C HIS A 99 -5.40 -2.54 -26.08
N HIS A 100 -4.23 -3.13 -26.41
CA HIS A 100 -2.95 -2.41 -26.44
C HIS A 100 -2.84 -1.50 -27.67
N ASP A 101 -3.33 -1.98 -28.82
CA ASP A 101 -3.18 -1.29 -30.11
C ASP A 101 -4.21 -0.18 -30.35
N ALA A 102 -5.37 -0.23 -29.68
CA ALA A 102 -6.42 0.80 -29.78
C ALA A 102 -6.02 2.19 -29.24
N TYR A 103 -4.86 2.32 -28.58
CA TYR A 103 -4.35 3.56 -27.99
C TYR A 103 -3.38 4.37 -28.88
N TYR A 104 -3.09 3.92 -30.09
CA TYR A 104 -2.15 4.62 -30.99
C TYR A 104 -2.85 5.61 -31.94
N ASN A 105 -2.87 6.90 -31.58
CA ASN A 105 -3.10 7.97 -32.55
C ASN A 105 -1.82 8.25 -33.35
N GLN A 106 -1.95 8.45 -34.67
CA GLN A 106 -0.84 8.75 -35.56
C GLN A 106 -0.17 10.12 -35.25
N PRO A 107 1.14 10.28 -35.47
CA PRO A 107 1.86 11.53 -35.19
C PRO A 107 1.50 12.62 -36.20
N TYR A 108 1.24 13.84 -35.71
CA TYR A 108 1.18 15.06 -36.50
C TYR A 108 2.60 15.59 -36.74
N ASP A 109 2.93 15.89 -37.99
CA ASP A 109 4.26 16.29 -38.46
C ASP A 109 4.29 17.83 -38.70
N PRO A 110 5.18 18.61 -38.07
CA PRO A 110 5.29 20.05 -38.33
C PRO A 110 6.48 20.35 -39.25
N THR A 111 6.24 20.99 -40.39
CA THR A 111 7.29 21.62 -41.22
C THR A 111 7.41 23.13 -40.93
N PRO A 112 8.60 23.75 -41.14
CA PRO A 112 9.01 25.00 -40.48
C PRO A 112 8.77 26.28 -41.29
N HIS A 113 8.85 27.40 -40.55
CA HIS A 113 8.70 28.82 -40.91
C HIS A 113 9.60 29.35 -42.04
N ASP A 114 9.15 30.45 -42.67
CA ASP A 114 10.01 31.46 -43.30
C ASP A 114 9.60 32.87 -42.86
N GLU A 115 10.59 33.70 -42.53
CA GLU A 115 10.51 35.08 -42.04
C GLU A 115 10.54 36.11 -43.19
N SER A 116 9.92 37.29 -43.00
CA SER A 116 10.55 38.60 -43.30
C SER A 116 9.71 39.84 -42.89
N PRO A 117 10.35 41.04 -42.72
CA PRO A 117 9.88 42.13 -41.85
C PRO A 117 9.56 43.47 -42.56
N GLY A 118 8.87 44.42 -41.89
CA GLY A 118 8.99 45.85 -42.25
C GLY A 118 7.89 46.85 -41.81
N ALA A 119 8.36 47.98 -41.24
CA ALA A 119 7.76 49.34 -41.12
C ALA A 119 6.59 49.56 -40.11
N GLY A 120 6.48 50.64 -39.31
CA GLY A 120 7.25 51.88 -39.12
C GLY A 120 6.30 53.09 -38.83
N TYR A 121 6.60 53.89 -37.78
CA TYR A 121 6.09 55.25 -37.42
C TYR A 121 4.60 55.43 -37.02
N GLY A 122 4.18 56.29 -36.06
CA GLY A 122 4.88 57.36 -35.34
C GLY A 122 4.01 58.12 -34.30
N THR A 123 4.72 58.80 -33.40
CA THR A 123 4.50 60.17 -32.85
C THR A 123 3.37 60.54 -31.86
N GLN A 124 3.81 61.09 -30.70
CA GLN A 124 3.06 61.95 -29.75
C GLN A 124 2.80 63.37 -30.32
N PRO A 125 1.98 64.22 -29.68
CA PRO A 125 2.53 65.15 -28.67
C PRO A 125 1.58 65.49 -27.47
N THR A 126 2.14 66.28 -26.56
CA THR A 126 1.73 66.68 -25.21
C THR A 126 0.89 67.98 -25.13
N HIS A 127 0.32 68.23 -23.93
CA HIS A 127 0.25 69.50 -23.16
C HIS A 127 -1.08 70.27 -22.86
N TYR A 128 -1.18 70.66 -21.56
CA TYR A 128 -1.76 71.84 -20.89
C TYR A 128 -3.17 71.85 -20.23
N TRP A 129 -3.19 72.58 -19.09
CA TRP A 129 -4.07 72.65 -17.91
C TRP A 129 -5.23 73.66 -17.99
N GLN A 130 -6.29 73.49 -17.17
CA GLN A 130 -6.92 74.59 -16.41
C GLN A 130 -7.78 74.11 -15.22
N ASP A 131 -7.78 74.93 -14.15
CA ASP A 131 -8.25 74.76 -12.77
C ASP A 131 -9.70 75.21 -12.46
N GLU A 132 -10.08 75.04 -11.18
CA GLU A 132 -11.15 75.65 -10.34
C GLU A 132 -12.36 74.73 -10.01
N ASP A 133 -12.87 74.56 -8.77
CA ASP A 133 -12.60 75.22 -7.49
C ASP A 133 -13.14 74.42 -6.25
N MET A 134 -12.80 74.90 -5.05
CA MET A 134 -12.78 74.32 -3.69
C MET A 134 -14.10 73.98 -2.96
N ASN A 135 -14.07 72.96 -2.06
CA ASN A 135 -14.48 73.09 -0.64
C ASN A 135 -14.04 71.90 0.27
N ARG A 136 -13.56 72.26 1.48
CA ARG A 136 -12.77 71.53 2.51
C ARG A 136 -13.54 70.45 3.35
N PRO A 137 -12.96 69.76 4.38
CA PRO A 137 -11.55 69.60 4.80
C PRO A 137 -11.08 68.14 5.05
N MET A 138 -9.75 67.95 5.05
CA MET A 138 -9.05 66.76 5.55
C MET A 138 -8.74 66.88 7.05
N ILE A 139 -8.75 65.77 7.79
CA ILE A 139 -8.05 65.62 9.07
C ILE A 139 -6.91 64.62 8.93
N HIS A 140 -5.77 65.05 9.47
CA HIS A 140 -4.45 64.46 9.50
C HIS A 140 -4.33 63.18 10.32
N GLY A 141 -3.30 62.42 9.97
CA GLY A 141 -2.89 61.20 10.65
C GLY A 141 -2.22 61.43 12.01
N ALA A 142 -2.21 60.35 12.78
CA ALA A 142 -1.37 60.19 13.95
C ALA A 142 -0.29 59.14 13.67
N ASN A 143 0.94 59.53 13.96
CA ASN A 143 2.17 58.77 13.80
C ASN A 143 2.26 57.54 14.71
N SER A 144 3.09 56.61 14.26
CA SER A 144 3.75 55.57 15.05
C SER A 144 4.63 56.18 16.13
N TYR A 145 4.23 56.13 17.40
CA TYR A 145 5.07 55.94 18.61
C TYR A 145 4.09 55.89 19.82
N GLY A 146 4.30 54.96 20.75
CA GLY A 146 3.35 54.63 21.82
C GLY A 146 3.15 55.72 22.89
N PRO A 147 2.25 55.51 23.87
CA PRO A 147 1.87 56.54 24.84
C PRO A 147 2.97 56.87 25.86
N ASP A 148 3.12 58.15 26.15
CA ASP A 148 4.07 58.79 27.08
C ASP A 148 3.64 58.59 28.56
N PRO A 149 4.55 58.31 29.53
CA PRO A 149 4.20 57.96 30.91
C PRO A 149 3.98 59.13 31.89
N HIS A 150 3.83 60.37 31.43
CA HIS A 150 3.86 61.55 32.31
C HIS A 150 2.73 62.57 32.09
N ASP A 151 1.47 62.14 32.21
CA ASP A 151 0.39 63.10 32.47
C ASP A 151 -0.39 62.71 33.74
N THR A 152 -0.29 63.62 34.71
CA THR A 152 -0.92 63.58 36.03
C THR A 152 -1.97 64.68 36.11
N ASP A 153 -2.99 64.43 36.94
CA ASP A 153 -4.00 65.37 37.45
C ASP A 153 -5.29 65.55 36.63
N ASP A 154 -6.35 64.87 37.10
CA ASP A 154 -7.54 65.60 37.56
C ASP A 154 -8.26 64.77 38.65
N MET A 155 -8.28 65.35 39.85
CA MET A 155 -8.92 64.86 41.07
C MET A 155 -10.26 65.56 41.26
N ASP A 156 -11.36 64.80 41.35
CA ASP A 156 -12.61 65.25 41.99
C ASP A 156 -13.04 64.22 43.05
N PRO A 157 -13.13 64.56 44.35
CA PRO A 157 -13.23 63.58 45.44
C PRO A 157 -14.60 63.58 46.14
N GLU A 158 -15.58 62.79 45.70
CA GLU A 158 -16.78 62.45 46.50
C GLU A 158 -17.38 61.06 46.18
N ASN A 159 -16.87 60.00 46.82
CA ASN A 159 -17.65 59.02 47.62
C ASN A 159 -16.83 57.75 47.96
N PRO A 160 -17.03 57.15 49.15
CA PRO A 160 -16.18 56.08 49.68
C PRO A 160 -16.86 54.70 49.57
N PHE A 161 -16.51 53.88 48.58
CA PHE A 161 -16.86 52.46 48.61
C PHE A 161 -15.74 51.58 48.03
N HIS A 162 -15.46 50.51 48.75
CA HIS A 162 -14.42 49.50 48.53
C HIS A 162 -14.38 48.95 47.09
N ASP A 163 -13.20 49.00 46.46
CA ASP A 163 -12.88 48.20 45.27
C ASP A 163 -12.54 46.76 45.67
N GLU A 164 -13.47 45.83 45.47
CA GLU A 164 -13.09 44.44 45.16
C GLU A 164 -12.69 44.37 43.69
N PRO A 165 -11.58 43.69 43.31
CA PRO A 165 -11.21 43.56 41.91
C PRO A 165 -12.24 42.71 41.17
N ALA A 166 -13.07 43.36 40.35
CA ALA A 166 -13.93 42.68 39.40
C ALA A 166 -13.04 41.90 38.40
N PRO A 167 -13.33 40.61 38.13
CA PRO A 167 -12.64 39.89 37.07
C PRO A 167 -12.89 40.60 35.74
N THR A 168 -11.81 40.86 35.01
CA THR A 168 -11.88 41.32 33.62
C THR A 168 -12.84 40.41 32.85
N PRO A 169 -13.81 40.95 32.08
CA PRO A 169 -14.62 40.11 31.24
C PRO A 169 -13.68 39.42 30.26
N SER A 170 -13.59 38.10 30.37
CA SER A 170 -13.02 37.26 29.33
C SER A 170 -13.62 37.70 28.00
N PRO A 171 -12.85 37.88 26.91
CA PRO A 171 -13.41 38.34 25.65
C PRO A 171 -14.55 37.41 25.28
N ALA A 172 -15.77 37.97 25.24
CA ALA A 172 -16.95 37.22 24.86
C ALA A 172 -16.66 36.57 23.49
N PRO A 173 -16.93 35.26 23.32
CA PRO A 173 -16.77 34.64 22.02
C PRO A 173 -17.67 35.40 21.05
N ILE A 174 -17.04 35.99 20.02
CA ILE A 174 -17.73 36.67 18.93
C ILE A 174 -18.79 35.69 18.41
N LYS A 175 -20.07 36.03 18.57
CA LYS A 175 -21.17 35.28 17.97
C LYS A 175 -21.07 35.43 16.45
N ARG A 176 -20.39 34.50 15.80
CA ARG A 176 -20.28 34.43 14.33
C ARG A 176 -21.63 34.04 13.74
N TRP A 177 -22.22 34.93 12.93
CA TRP A 177 -23.40 34.61 12.14
C TRP A 177 -23.03 33.62 11.03
N LYS A 178 -23.33 32.33 11.25
CA LYS A 178 -23.25 31.30 10.22
C LYS A 178 -24.26 31.63 9.12
N THR A 179 -23.80 31.97 7.93
CA THR A 179 -24.65 32.27 6.78
C THR A 179 -25.32 30.97 6.29
N VAL A 180 -26.65 30.97 6.18
CA VAL A 180 -27.43 29.86 5.60
C VAL A 180 -27.53 30.10 4.09
N LYS A 181 -27.16 29.12 3.26
CA LYS A 181 -27.21 29.23 1.78
C LYS A 181 -27.94 28.06 1.14
N GLU A 182 -28.73 28.32 0.10
CA GLU A 182 -29.45 27.30 -0.68
C GLU A 182 -28.56 26.72 -1.79
N VAL A 183 -28.47 25.39 -1.87
CA VAL A 183 -27.70 24.67 -2.90
C VAL A 183 -28.57 23.67 -3.65
N GLN A 184 -28.45 23.65 -4.98
CA GLN A 184 -29.12 22.68 -5.85
C GLN A 184 -28.33 21.36 -5.90
N LEU A 185 -29.02 20.22 -5.81
CA LEU A 185 -28.38 18.90 -5.91
C LEU A 185 -27.85 18.64 -7.33
N PHE A 186 -26.60 18.19 -7.44
CA PHE A 186 -26.00 17.79 -8.70
C PHE A 186 -26.38 16.34 -9.00
N LYS A 187 -27.20 16.11 -10.03
CA LYS A 187 -27.74 14.78 -10.40
C LYS A 187 -28.44 14.05 -9.22
N GLY A 188 -29.05 14.80 -8.30
CA GLY A 188 -29.70 14.25 -7.10
C GLY A 188 -28.76 14.01 -5.91
N ASN A 189 -27.47 14.30 -6.05
CA ASN A 189 -26.45 14.14 -5.01
C ASN A 189 -26.00 15.49 -4.47
N LEU A 190 -25.61 15.54 -3.19
CA LEU A 190 -25.07 16.75 -2.58
C LEU A 190 -23.61 16.95 -2.98
N VAL A 191 -23.38 17.92 -3.86
CA VAL A 191 -22.05 18.33 -4.33
C VAL A 191 -21.88 19.82 -4.08
N LEU A 192 -20.77 20.22 -3.47
CA LEU A 192 -20.44 21.60 -3.12
C LEU A 192 -19.09 21.96 -3.73
N ASP A 193 -19.02 23.09 -4.44
CA ASP A 193 -17.75 23.70 -4.80
C ASP A 193 -17.40 24.78 -3.78
N CYS A 194 -16.31 24.56 -3.05
CA CYS A 194 -15.87 25.38 -1.94
C CYS A 194 -14.59 26.12 -2.32
N PRO A 195 -14.53 27.46 -2.22
CA PRO A 195 -13.32 28.21 -2.53
C PRO A 195 -12.21 27.83 -1.54
N ILE A 196 -10.97 27.76 -2.02
CA ILE A 196 -9.82 27.52 -1.14
C ILE A 196 -9.45 28.79 -0.35
N PRO A 197 -8.79 28.69 0.82
CA PRO A 197 -8.39 29.86 1.60
C PRO A 197 -7.53 30.84 0.78
N PRO A 198 -7.82 32.16 0.81
CA PRO A 198 -7.07 33.16 0.03
C PRO A 198 -5.56 33.15 0.30
N ARG A 199 -5.14 32.82 1.53
CA ARG A 199 -3.72 32.65 1.85
C ARG A 199 -3.02 31.55 1.07
N LEU A 200 -3.71 30.45 0.81
CA LEU A 200 -3.19 29.34 0.01
C LEU A 200 -3.21 29.72 -1.48
N LEU A 201 -4.31 30.33 -1.93
CA LEU A 201 -4.51 30.81 -3.29
C LEU A 201 -3.42 31.83 -3.70
N ASN A 202 -3.08 32.77 -2.83
CA ASN A 202 -2.05 33.78 -3.07
C ASN A 202 -0.61 33.20 -3.18
N GLN A 203 -0.39 31.95 -2.77
CA GLN A 203 0.92 31.29 -2.88
C GLN A 203 1.09 30.51 -4.19
N VAL A 204 0.00 30.27 -4.91
CA VAL A 204 -0.03 29.44 -6.13
C VAL A 204 -0.44 30.25 -7.36
N PRO A 205 0.14 29.96 -8.54
CA PRO A 205 -0.43 30.42 -9.80
C PRO A 205 -1.86 29.87 -9.95
N HIS A 206 -2.81 30.76 -10.20
CA HIS A 206 -4.23 30.44 -10.40
C HIS A 206 -4.86 31.43 -11.39
N ALA A 207 -5.97 31.03 -12.01
CA ALA A 207 -6.79 31.88 -12.86
C ALA A 207 -7.40 33.04 -12.03
N GLN A 208 -7.35 34.26 -12.56
CA GLN A 208 -7.94 35.42 -11.88
C GLN A 208 -9.46 35.43 -12.06
N PRO A 209 -10.23 35.85 -11.03
CA PRO A 209 -11.67 36.07 -11.17
C PRO A 209 -11.97 36.99 -12.38
N PRO A 210 -12.97 36.68 -13.23
CA PRO A 210 -14.06 35.72 -13.05
C PRO A 210 -13.75 34.29 -13.53
N GLU A 211 -12.54 34.03 -14.03
CA GLU A 211 -12.16 32.69 -14.52
C GLU A 211 -11.93 31.72 -13.35
N ARG A 212 -12.38 30.47 -13.49
CA ARG A 212 -12.23 29.40 -12.50
C ARG A 212 -11.39 28.26 -13.07
N ASP A 213 -10.46 27.77 -12.26
CA ASP A 213 -9.63 26.60 -12.57
C ASP A 213 -9.70 25.52 -11.47
N GLU A 214 -9.04 24.39 -11.68
CA GLU A 214 -8.96 23.27 -10.71
C GLU A 214 -8.17 23.61 -9.43
N PHE A 215 -7.49 24.75 -9.39
CA PHE A 215 -6.68 25.25 -8.27
C PHE A 215 -7.44 26.24 -7.38
N THR A 216 -8.57 26.77 -7.82
CA THR A 216 -9.37 27.77 -7.07
C THR A 216 -10.42 27.17 -6.13
N HIS A 217 -11.01 26.01 -6.49
CA HIS A 217 -12.12 25.43 -5.74
C HIS A 217 -11.86 23.96 -5.41
N MET A 218 -12.15 23.57 -4.16
CA MET A 218 -12.23 22.19 -3.70
C MET A 218 -13.68 21.70 -3.89
N ARG A 219 -13.87 20.56 -4.53
CA ARG A 219 -15.19 19.96 -4.73
C ARG A 219 -15.43 18.94 -3.63
N TYR A 220 -16.52 19.10 -2.89
CA TYR A 220 -16.99 18.19 -1.87
C TYR A 220 -18.21 17.41 -2.36
N SER A 221 -18.23 16.10 -2.16
CA SER A 221 -19.39 15.24 -2.41
C SER A 221 -19.73 14.42 -1.17
N ALA A 222 -21.00 14.42 -0.77
CA ALA A 222 -21.49 13.56 0.31
C ALA A 222 -22.04 12.25 -0.29
N ALA A 223 -21.29 11.16 -0.16
CA ALA A 223 -21.71 9.87 -0.68
C ALA A 223 -22.70 9.19 0.27
N THR A 224 -23.90 8.89 -0.21
CA THR A 224 -25.00 8.26 0.54
C THR A 224 -25.26 6.80 0.12
N CYS A 225 -24.28 6.18 -0.54
CA CYS A 225 -24.38 4.85 -1.13
C CYS A 225 -23.29 3.91 -0.63
N ASP A 226 -23.45 2.62 -0.91
CA ASP A 226 -22.37 1.65 -0.76
C ASP A 226 -21.34 1.84 -1.89
N PRO A 227 -20.03 1.58 -1.66
CA PRO A 227 -18.99 1.74 -2.69
C PRO A 227 -19.29 1.06 -4.03
N ALA A 228 -19.99 -0.08 -4.02
CA ALA A 228 -20.30 -0.80 -5.26
C ALA A 228 -21.35 -0.07 -6.13
N ASP A 229 -22.18 0.77 -5.51
CA ASP A 229 -23.29 1.47 -6.17
C ASP A 229 -22.93 2.93 -6.52
N PHE A 230 -21.69 3.36 -6.31
CA PHE A 230 -21.27 4.75 -6.47
C PHE A 230 -21.54 5.31 -7.88
N ASP A 231 -21.10 4.59 -8.91
CA ASP A 231 -21.35 4.98 -10.31
C ASP A 231 -22.83 4.82 -10.69
N ALA A 232 -23.49 3.75 -10.20
CA ALA A 232 -24.91 3.49 -10.45
C ALA A 232 -25.85 4.55 -9.84
N GLU A 233 -25.52 5.09 -8.66
CA GLU A 233 -26.19 6.25 -8.04
C GLU A 233 -25.74 7.60 -8.62
N ARG A 234 -25.08 7.58 -9.79
CA ARG A 234 -24.72 8.76 -10.60
C ARG A 234 -23.75 9.72 -9.90
N PHE A 235 -22.98 9.25 -8.93
CA PHE A 235 -21.82 10.00 -8.46
C PHE A 235 -20.73 10.01 -9.54
N THR A 236 -19.95 11.09 -9.60
CA THR A 236 -18.91 11.24 -10.62
C THR A 236 -17.75 12.04 -10.07
N LEU A 237 -16.57 11.86 -10.66
CA LEU A 237 -15.32 12.48 -10.23
C LEU A 237 -14.87 13.57 -11.22
N ARG A 238 -14.14 14.55 -10.71
CA ARG A 238 -13.70 15.76 -11.42
C ARG A 238 -12.96 15.44 -12.72
N GLN A 239 -12.20 14.35 -12.77
CA GLN A 239 -11.44 13.94 -13.97
C GLN A 239 -12.33 13.67 -15.19
N LYS A 240 -13.57 13.20 -14.98
CA LYS A 240 -14.56 12.97 -16.06
C LYS A 240 -15.35 14.24 -16.41
N LEU A 241 -15.30 15.28 -15.57
CA LEU A 241 -16.08 16.51 -15.72
C LEU A 241 -15.35 17.61 -16.51
N PHE A 242 -14.05 17.48 -16.75
CA PHE A 242 -13.32 18.41 -17.63
C PHE A 242 -13.93 18.42 -19.04
N ALA A 243 -13.90 19.58 -19.72
CA ALA A 243 -14.40 19.72 -21.08
C ALA A 243 -13.83 18.65 -22.03
N LYS A 244 -12.55 18.30 -21.83
CA LYS A 244 -11.96 17.06 -22.34
C LYS A 244 -11.70 16.12 -21.15
N PRO A 245 -12.45 15.01 -21.01
CA PRO A 245 -12.24 14.06 -19.92
C PRO A 245 -10.79 13.56 -19.88
N ARG A 246 -10.19 13.57 -18.69
CA ARG A 246 -8.81 13.09 -18.49
C ARG A 246 -8.83 11.57 -18.29
N HIS A 247 -8.04 10.86 -19.09
CA HIS A 247 -7.79 9.43 -18.89
C HIS A 247 -6.80 9.22 -17.74
N THR A 248 -7.12 8.32 -16.82
CA THR A 248 -6.26 8.00 -15.68
C THR A 248 -5.34 6.83 -16.04
N GLU A 249 -4.04 7.09 -16.21
CA GLU A 249 -3.07 6.02 -16.44
C GLU A 249 -2.70 5.32 -15.13
N LEU A 250 -2.51 6.11 -14.07
CA LEU A 250 -2.05 5.63 -12.77
C LEU A 250 -2.96 6.15 -11.66
N PHE A 251 -3.55 5.23 -10.91
CA PHE A 251 -4.38 5.55 -9.75
C PHE A 251 -3.70 5.06 -8.47
N ILE A 252 -3.26 5.97 -7.60
CA ILE A 252 -2.50 5.64 -6.40
C ILE A 252 -3.42 5.81 -5.19
N VAL A 253 -3.57 4.79 -4.35
CA VAL A 253 -4.25 4.91 -3.06
C VAL A 253 -3.26 4.91 -1.91
N ILE A 254 -3.51 5.81 -0.96
CA ILE A 254 -2.89 5.83 0.36
C ILE A 254 -3.97 5.51 1.37
N THR A 255 -3.93 4.31 1.95
CA THR A 255 -4.85 3.92 3.02
C THR A 255 -4.31 4.37 4.38
N MET A 256 -5.16 5.05 5.15
CA MET A 256 -4.83 5.53 6.50
C MET A 256 -5.97 5.25 7.48
N TYR A 257 -5.60 4.99 8.73
CA TYR A 257 -6.51 4.83 9.86
C TYR A 257 -6.34 5.98 10.87
N ASN A 258 -5.21 6.01 11.58
CA ASN A 258 -4.93 7.01 12.62
C ASN A 258 -3.46 7.42 12.68
N GLU A 259 -2.73 7.25 11.56
CA GLU A 259 -1.31 7.56 11.45
C GLU A 259 -1.06 9.05 11.73
N GLU A 260 0.09 9.30 12.35
CA GLU A 260 0.56 10.65 12.63
C GLU A 260 0.95 11.40 11.34
N ASP A 261 0.99 12.73 11.44
CA ASP A 261 1.29 13.64 10.35
C ASP A 261 2.66 13.34 9.72
N GLU A 262 3.65 12.94 10.51
CA GLU A 262 4.97 12.60 9.98
C GLU A 262 4.92 11.36 9.07
N LEU A 263 4.19 10.30 9.45
CA LEU A 263 4.06 9.07 8.66
C LEU A 263 3.33 9.32 7.36
N PHE A 264 2.23 10.09 7.41
CA PHE A 264 1.50 10.53 6.24
C PHE A 264 2.39 11.41 5.33
N ALA A 265 3.05 12.42 5.90
CA ALA A 265 3.91 13.33 5.15
C ALA A 265 5.06 12.60 4.45
N ARG A 266 5.71 11.63 5.11
CA ARG A 266 6.77 10.81 4.50
C ARG A 266 6.28 10.08 3.25
N THR A 267 5.08 9.50 3.34
CA THR A 267 4.43 8.77 2.24
C THR A 267 4.13 9.72 1.08
N MET A 268 3.44 10.83 1.37
CA MET A 268 3.08 11.85 0.39
C MET A 268 4.31 12.47 -0.28
N ILE A 269 5.37 12.78 0.45
CA ILE A 269 6.63 13.29 -0.13
C ILE A 269 7.21 12.28 -1.12
N GLY A 270 7.16 10.99 -0.80
CA GLY A 270 7.60 9.94 -1.73
C GLY A 270 6.75 9.90 -3.00
N VAL A 271 5.43 9.98 -2.87
CA VAL A 271 4.50 9.99 -4.02
C VAL A 271 4.72 11.23 -4.89
N ILE A 272 4.79 12.43 -4.30
CA ILE A 272 5.04 13.69 -5.03
C ILE A 272 6.34 13.60 -5.82
N LYS A 273 7.43 13.09 -5.21
CA LYS A 273 8.71 12.89 -5.90
C LYS A 273 8.65 11.96 -7.10
N ASN A 274 7.80 10.92 -7.05
CA ASN A 274 7.58 10.03 -8.18
C ASN A 274 6.83 10.75 -9.32
N ILE A 275 5.86 11.59 -8.99
CA ILE A 275 5.14 12.41 -9.98
C ILE A 275 6.10 13.41 -10.62
N GLU A 276 6.93 14.08 -9.82
CA GLU A 276 8.00 14.97 -10.32
C GLU A 276 8.98 14.22 -11.23
N TYR A 277 9.38 13.00 -10.85
CA TYR A 277 10.23 12.16 -11.68
C TYR A 277 9.57 11.85 -13.04
N MET A 278 8.31 11.43 -13.05
CA MET A 278 7.57 11.18 -14.29
C MET A 278 7.38 12.45 -15.13
N ASN A 279 7.15 13.60 -14.50
CA ASN A 279 7.08 14.89 -15.20
C ASN A 279 8.40 15.29 -15.88
N SER A 280 9.54 14.91 -15.27
CA SER A 280 10.87 15.22 -15.79
C SER A 280 11.28 14.35 -17.01
N ARG A 281 10.52 13.30 -17.33
CA ARG A 281 10.82 12.39 -18.45
C ARG A 281 10.52 13.08 -19.78
N THR A 282 11.55 13.45 -20.52
CA THR A 282 11.41 14.05 -21.87
C THR A 282 11.28 13.00 -22.98
N ASN A 283 11.88 11.83 -22.80
CA ASN A 283 11.90 10.74 -23.79
C ASN A 283 10.96 9.60 -23.35
N SER A 284 9.66 9.88 -23.25
CA SER A 284 8.63 8.87 -22.99
C SER A 284 7.37 9.16 -23.80
N LYS A 285 6.73 8.11 -24.34
CA LYS A 285 5.45 8.24 -25.04
C LYS A 285 4.32 8.61 -24.06
N THR A 286 4.40 8.09 -22.84
CA THR A 286 3.35 8.24 -21.81
C THR A 286 3.64 9.43 -20.89
N TRP A 287 4.89 9.61 -20.49
CA TRP A 287 5.30 10.60 -19.49
C TRP A 287 5.96 11.83 -20.10
N GLY A 288 5.79 12.98 -19.44
CA GLY A 288 6.20 14.29 -19.93
C GLY A 288 5.77 15.37 -18.95
N LYS A 289 5.91 16.66 -19.30
CA LYS A 289 5.59 17.78 -18.39
C LYS A 289 4.16 17.75 -17.80
N ASP A 290 3.22 17.15 -18.52
CA ASP A 290 1.82 16.97 -18.11
C ASP A 290 1.51 15.57 -17.55
N ALA A 291 2.52 14.78 -17.15
CA ALA A 291 2.30 13.43 -16.59
C ALA A 291 1.38 13.45 -15.35
N TRP A 292 1.46 14.48 -14.53
CA TRP A 292 0.58 14.69 -13.38
C TRP A 292 -0.93 14.70 -13.74
N LYS A 293 -1.31 15.07 -14.97
CA LYS A 293 -2.71 15.04 -15.43
C LYS A 293 -3.24 13.61 -15.62
N LYS A 294 -2.35 12.63 -15.80
CA LYS A 294 -2.67 11.21 -15.98
C LYS A 294 -2.62 10.42 -14.66
N ILE A 295 -2.24 11.07 -13.55
CA ILE A 295 -2.04 10.45 -12.25
C ILE A 295 -3.05 11.03 -11.26
N VAL A 296 -3.80 10.15 -10.58
CA VAL A 296 -4.72 10.54 -9.50
C VAL A 296 -4.24 9.91 -8.20
N VAL A 297 -4.12 10.72 -7.14
CA VAL A 297 -3.72 10.28 -5.80
C VAL A 297 -4.95 10.30 -4.90
N CYS A 298 -5.42 9.12 -4.52
CA CYS A 298 -6.50 8.93 -3.56
C CYS A 298 -5.94 8.71 -2.15
N VAL A 299 -6.45 9.43 -1.17
CA VAL A 299 -6.18 9.19 0.25
C VAL A 299 -7.49 8.74 0.89
N VAL A 300 -7.52 7.54 1.50
CA VAL A 300 -8.73 7.02 2.15
C VAL A 300 -8.50 6.89 3.65
N SER A 301 -9.22 7.70 4.43
CA SER A 301 -9.21 7.66 5.90
C SER A 301 -10.34 6.81 6.45
N ASP A 302 -9.99 5.86 7.31
CA ASP A 302 -10.94 4.91 7.89
C ASP A 302 -11.59 5.40 9.19
N GLY A 303 -12.64 6.21 9.02
CA GLY A 303 -13.49 6.67 10.11
C GLY A 303 -13.19 8.12 10.53
N ARG A 304 -14.22 8.96 10.48
CA ARG A 304 -14.15 10.39 10.85
C ARG A 304 -13.77 10.63 12.31
N ALA A 305 -14.19 9.76 13.22
CA ALA A 305 -13.83 9.85 14.63
C ALA A 305 -12.37 9.42 14.93
N LYS A 306 -11.73 8.72 14.00
CA LYS A 306 -10.44 8.03 14.22
C LYS A 306 -9.26 8.73 13.57
N ILE A 307 -9.51 9.55 12.55
CA ILE A 307 -8.48 10.34 11.89
C ILE A 307 -7.69 11.17 12.90
N ASN A 308 -6.36 11.16 12.77
CA ASN A 308 -5.50 11.96 13.63
C ASN A 308 -5.72 13.46 13.33
N PRO A 309 -6.01 14.30 14.35
CA PRO A 309 -6.22 15.73 14.14
C PRO A 309 -5.05 16.44 13.44
N ARG A 310 -3.79 16.04 13.70
CA ARG A 310 -2.61 16.62 13.03
C ARG A 310 -2.56 16.24 11.56
N THR A 311 -2.86 14.99 11.22
CA THR A 311 -2.91 14.54 9.82
C THR A 311 -4.04 15.22 9.06
N ARG A 312 -5.19 15.42 9.73
CA ARG A 312 -6.30 16.22 9.20
C ARG A 312 -5.88 17.68 8.93
N ALA A 313 -5.14 18.29 9.84
CA ALA A 313 -4.57 19.63 9.66
C ALA A 313 -3.63 19.70 8.44
N VAL A 314 -2.79 18.68 8.22
CA VAL A 314 -1.92 18.60 7.04
C VAL A 314 -2.73 18.50 5.74
N LEU A 315 -3.83 17.73 5.72
CA LEU A 315 -4.74 17.65 4.56
C LEU A 315 -5.43 18.99 4.29
N ALA A 316 -5.79 19.73 5.34
CA ALA A 316 -6.30 21.10 5.23
C ALA A 316 -5.24 22.04 4.65
N ALA A 317 -3.99 21.92 5.11
CA ALA A 317 -2.88 22.71 4.62
C ALA A 317 -2.53 22.45 3.14
N LEU A 318 -2.81 21.24 2.65
CA LEU A 318 -2.73 20.89 1.21
C LEU A 318 -3.92 21.42 0.39
N GLY A 319 -4.98 21.92 1.03
CA GLY A 319 -6.20 22.42 0.39
C GLY A 319 -7.26 21.35 0.08
N VAL A 320 -7.04 20.09 0.50
CA VAL A 320 -7.91 18.94 0.18
C VAL A 320 -8.91 18.63 1.32
N TYR A 321 -8.93 19.44 2.38
CA TYR A 321 -9.89 19.33 3.47
C TYR A 321 -10.29 20.72 4.00
N GLN A 322 -11.57 20.91 4.30
CA GLN A 322 -12.09 22.10 4.98
C GLN A 322 -13.12 21.67 6.03
N ASP A 323 -13.05 22.29 7.20
CA ASP A 323 -13.87 21.91 8.34
C ASP A 323 -15.29 22.52 8.26
N GLY A 324 -16.28 21.78 8.76
CA GLY A 324 -17.68 22.25 8.83
C GLY A 324 -18.55 22.03 7.58
N ILE A 325 -17.99 21.49 6.48
CA ILE A 325 -18.73 21.18 5.25
C ILE A 325 -19.43 19.82 5.34
N ALA A 326 -18.81 18.86 6.02
CA ALA A 326 -19.31 17.50 6.19
C ALA A 326 -20.73 17.47 6.81
N LYS A 327 -21.63 16.65 6.23
CA LYS A 327 -23.03 16.48 6.67
C LYS A 327 -23.33 15.02 7.00
N GLN A 328 -24.08 14.77 8.08
CA GLN A 328 -24.36 13.40 8.52
C GLN A 328 -25.36 12.67 7.61
N GLN A 329 -26.36 13.39 7.12
CA GLN A 329 -27.44 12.85 6.30
C GLN A 329 -27.77 13.81 5.17
N VAL A 330 -28.15 13.25 4.02
CA VAL A 330 -28.70 13.98 2.87
C VAL A 330 -30.02 13.31 2.49
N ASN A 331 -31.12 14.07 2.55
CA ASN A 331 -32.47 13.58 2.21
C ASN A 331 -32.88 12.32 2.99
N GLY A 332 -32.52 12.25 4.28
CA GLY A 332 -32.83 11.11 5.15
C GLY A 332 -31.97 9.86 4.89
N LYS A 333 -31.06 9.87 3.90
CA LYS A 333 -30.02 8.85 3.72
C LYS A 333 -28.78 9.21 4.53
N ASP A 334 -28.21 8.23 5.23
CA ASP A 334 -26.94 8.38 5.95
C ASP A 334 -25.78 8.53 4.97
N VAL A 335 -24.89 9.49 5.24
CA VAL A 335 -23.64 9.64 4.49
C VAL A 335 -22.66 8.54 4.93
N THR A 336 -22.19 7.76 3.97
CA THR A 336 -21.25 6.66 4.18
C THR A 336 -19.80 7.15 4.11
N ALA A 337 -19.52 8.11 3.22
CA ALA A 337 -18.22 8.75 3.10
C ALA A 337 -18.31 10.21 2.59
N HIS A 338 -17.33 11.01 2.99
CA HIS A 338 -17.12 12.38 2.56
C HIS A 338 -15.97 12.44 1.56
N ILE A 339 -16.22 12.94 0.36
CA ILE A 339 -15.26 12.95 -0.73
C ILE A 339 -14.85 14.40 -1.02
N TYR A 340 -13.56 14.68 -1.01
CA TYR A 340 -12.98 15.98 -1.30
C TYR A 340 -12.02 15.86 -2.48
N GLU A 341 -12.19 16.69 -3.49
CA GLU A 341 -11.40 16.69 -4.73
C GLU A 341 -10.71 18.03 -4.90
N TYR A 342 -9.38 18.02 -5.01
CA TYR A 342 -8.59 19.23 -5.21
C TYR A 342 -7.26 18.92 -5.88
N THR A 343 -6.81 19.77 -6.80
CA THR A 343 -5.48 19.65 -7.41
C THR A 343 -4.52 20.54 -6.65
N THR A 344 -3.71 19.95 -5.77
CA THR A 344 -2.79 20.73 -4.94
C THR A 344 -1.50 21.06 -5.69
N GLN A 345 -1.01 22.28 -5.53
CA GLN A 345 0.32 22.71 -5.96
C GLN A 345 1.29 22.82 -4.77
N MET A 346 0.89 22.33 -3.60
CA MET A 346 1.72 22.30 -2.39
C MET A 346 2.51 21.00 -2.30
N THR A 347 3.68 21.09 -1.66
CA THR A 347 4.46 19.92 -1.24
C THR A 347 4.72 19.99 0.26
N LEU A 348 4.99 18.83 0.85
CA LEU A 348 5.35 18.71 2.26
C LEU A 348 6.87 18.67 2.44
N ASP A 349 7.36 19.14 3.59
CA ASP A 349 8.72 18.92 4.06
C ASP A 349 8.75 18.49 5.52
N ILE A 350 9.78 17.73 5.91
CA ILE A 350 9.95 17.28 7.30
C ILE A 350 11.30 17.81 7.79
N LYS A 351 11.26 18.70 8.77
CA LYS A 351 12.45 19.29 9.41
C LYS A 351 12.43 18.99 10.89
N LYS A 352 13.42 18.24 11.38
CA LYS A 352 13.55 17.84 12.79
C LYS A 352 12.27 17.19 13.37
N GLY A 353 11.56 16.40 12.57
CA GLY A 353 10.31 15.74 12.96
C GLY A 353 9.06 16.63 12.93
N VAL A 354 9.17 17.88 12.46
CA VAL A 354 8.02 18.77 12.24
C VAL A 354 7.69 18.80 10.76
N VAL A 355 6.41 18.59 10.45
CA VAL A 355 5.87 18.68 9.09
C VAL A 355 5.63 20.15 8.74
N GLY A 356 6.19 20.59 7.62
CA GLY A 356 5.95 21.88 6.99
C GLY A 356 5.28 21.71 5.63
N VAL A 357 4.66 22.80 5.17
CA VAL A 357 4.07 22.90 3.83
C VAL A 357 4.76 24.04 3.09
N LYS A 358 5.08 23.81 1.82
CA LYS A 358 5.70 24.80 0.94
C LYS A 358 5.15 24.65 -0.47
N LYS A 359 5.36 25.68 -1.31
CA LYS A 359 5.04 25.61 -2.74
C LYS A 359 5.80 24.45 -3.40
N GLY A 360 5.07 23.58 -4.10
CA GLY A 360 5.59 22.49 -4.91
C GLY A 360 5.91 22.92 -6.33
N ASN A 361 6.68 22.09 -7.04
CA ASN A 361 7.05 22.34 -8.44
C ASN A 361 6.08 21.69 -9.44
N THR A 362 5.18 20.86 -8.95
CA THR A 362 4.31 20.00 -9.77
C THR A 362 2.93 19.91 -9.11
N PRO A 363 1.84 20.13 -9.87
CA PRO A 363 0.49 19.89 -9.37
C PRO A 363 0.23 18.40 -9.14
N VAL A 364 -0.64 18.08 -8.17
CA VAL A 364 -1.06 16.71 -7.85
C VAL A 364 -2.58 16.66 -7.74
N GLN A 365 -3.23 15.86 -8.57
CA GLN A 365 -4.67 15.63 -8.51
C GLN A 365 -4.99 14.74 -7.31
N MET A 366 -5.57 15.32 -6.26
CA MET A 366 -5.88 14.61 -5.01
C MET A 366 -7.37 14.34 -4.85
N LEU A 367 -7.67 13.13 -4.37
CA LEU A 367 -8.99 12.65 -3.99
C LEU A 367 -8.93 12.19 -2.54
N PHE A 368 -9.49 12.95 -1.60
CA PHE A 368 -9.54 12.57 -0.20
C PHE A 368 -10.91 11.99 0.15
N CYS A 369 -10.96 10.74 0.59
CA CYS A 369 -12.16 10.05 1.04
C CYS A 369 -12.09 9.84 2.57
N LEU A 370 -12.97 10.50 3.31
CA LEU A 370 -13.11 10.35 4.76
C LEU A 370 -14.37 9.54 5.05
N LYS A 371 -14.20 8.28 5.45
CA LYS A 371 -15.33 7.40 5.77
C LYS A 371 -16.01 7.84 7.06
N GLU A 372 -17.32 7.76 7.13
CA GLU A 372 -18.06 8.14 8.33
C GLU A 372 -17.84 7.12 9.46
N LYS A 373 -17.86 5.83 9.11
CA LYS A 373 -17.64 4.70 10.03
C LYS A 373 -16.27 4.06 9.82
N ASN A 374 -15.68 3.54 10.89
CA ASN A 374 -14.50 2.68 10.85
C ASN A 374 -14.91 1.29 10.36
N GLN A 375 -14.46 0.91 9.16
CA GLN A 375 -14.81 -0.34 8.48
C GLN A 375 -13.58 -1.14 8.03
N LYS A 376 -12.39 -0.80 8.55
CA LYS A 376 -11.09 -1.43 8.25
C LYS A 376 -10.59 -1.17 6.82
N LYS A 377 -9.34 -1.60 6.58
CA LYS A 377 -8.59 -1.42 5.33
C LYS A 377 -9.29 -2.01 4.10
N ILE A 378 -9.88 -3.20 4.21
CA ILE A 378 -10.58 -3.88 3.10
C ILE A 378 -11.69 -3.00 2.52
N ASN A 379 -12.49 -2.38 3.38
CA ASN A 379 -13.54 -1.47 2.94
C ASN A 379 -12.96 -0.19 2.30
N SER A 380 -11.81 0.30 2.77
CA SER A 380 -11.11 1.42 2.11
C SER A 380 -10.68 1.04 0.68
N HIS A 381 -10.26 -0.20 0.45
CA HIS A 381 -9.99 -0.71 -0.90
C HIS A 381 -11.25 -0.87 -1.75
N ARG A 382 -12.45 -1.10 -1.16
CA ARG A 382 -13.71 -1.10 -1.92
C ARG A 382 -14.04 0.28 -2.49
N TRP A 383 -13.90 1.34 -1.68
CA TRP A 383 -14.01 2.72 -2.17
C TRP A 383 -13.02 2.97 -3.31
N PHE A 384 -11.79 2.49 -3.18
CA PHE A 384 -10.79 2.67 -4.21
C PHE A 384 -11.10 1.91 -5.51
N PHE A 385 -11.35 0.60 -5.46
CA PHE A 385 -11.50 -0.23 -6.66
C PHE A 385 -12.92 -0.23 -7.25
N GLN A 386 -13.95 -0.34 -6.40
CA GLN A 386 -15.35 -0.49 -6.84
C GLN A 386 -16.04 0.87 -7.05
N ALA A 387 -15.74 1.89 -6.23
CA ALA A 387 -16.33 3.22 -6.40
C ALA A 387 -15.51 4.07 -7.38
N PHE A 388 -14.31 4.49 -6.95
CA PHE A 388 -13.53 5.45 -7.72
C PHE A 388 -12.88 4.83 -8.96
N GLY A 389 -12.41 3.59 -8.85
CA GLY A 389 -11.87 2.83 -9.97
C GLY A 389 -12.89 2.63 -11.09
N ALA A 390 -14.15 2.35 -10.75
CA ALA A 390 -15.21 2.16 -11.75
C ALA A 390 -15.49 3.45 -12.52
N VAL A 391 -15.46 4.60 -11.84
CA VAL A 391 -15.65 5.90 -12.48
C VAL A 391 -14.42 6.33 -13.30
N LEU A 392 -13.20 6.15 -12.77
CA LEU A 392 -11.98 6.63 -13.43
C LEU A 392 -11.51 5.72 -14.57
N ASP A 393 -11.81 4.42 -14.49
CA ASP A 393 -11.30 3.35 -15.35
C ASP A 393 -9.77 3.42 -15.55
N PRO A 394 -8.98 3.28 -14.47
CA PRO A 394 -7.54 3.44 -14.55
C PRO A 394 -6.84 2.24 -15.20
N ASN A 395 -5.70 2.44 -15.87
CA ASN A 395 -4.91 1.30 -16.38
C ASN A 395 -4.21 0.54 -15.24
N VAL A 396 -3.50 1.26 -14.37
CA VAL A 396 -2.74 0.68 -13.24
C VAL A 396 -3.15 1.32 -11.92
N CYS A 397 -3.43 0.48 -10.93
CA CYS A 397 -3.72 0.88 -9.55
C CYS A 397 -2.52 0.59 -8.64
N VAL A 398 -2.13 1.52 -7.77
CA VAL A 398 -1.01 1.36 -6.82
C VAL A 398 -1.54 1.45 -5.39
N LEU A 399 -1.25 0.46 -4.57
CA LEU A 399 -1.58 0.42 -3.14
C LEU A 399 -0.37 0.85 -2.31
N ILE A 400 -0.56 1.85 -1.45
CA ILE A 400 0.45 2.32 -0.50
C ILE A 400 -0.17 2.46 0.89
N ASP A 401 0.46 1.88 1.91
CA ASP A 401 0.07 2.12 3.30
C ASP A 401 0.69 3.44 3.81
N ALA A 402 -0.10 4.25 4.53
CA ALA A 402 0.42 5.42 5.22
C ALA A 402 1.55 5.01 6.19
N GLY A 403 2.68 5.69 6.09
CA GLY A 403 3.94 5.35 6.77
C GLY A 403 4.95 4.64 5.87
N THR A 404 4.54 4.13 4.71
CA THR A 404 5.44 3.57 3.70
C THR A 404 5.91 4.64 2.72
N LYS A 405 7.20 4.90 2.70
CA LYS A 405 7.81 5.89 1.82
C LYS A 405 8.31 5.22 0.54
N PRO A 406 7.69 5.45 -0.63
CA PRO A 406 8.25 4.97 -1.88
C PRO A 406 9.57 5.71 -2.19
N GLY A 407 10.52 4.97 -2.77
CA GLY A 407 11.74 5.52 -3.37
C GLY A 407 11.41 6.49 -4.51
N LYS A 408 12.39 7.33 -4.90
CA LYS A 408 12.18 8.50 -5.78
C LYS A 408 11.54 8.20 -7.14
N ASP A 409 11.79 7.03 -7.70
CA ASP A 409 11.30 6.55 -8.99
C ASP A 409 10.56 5.20 -8.86
N SER A 410 10.35 4.70 -7.64
CA SER A 410 9.80 3.36 -7.40
C SER A 410 8.42 3.13 -8.01
N VAL A 411 7.53 4.11 -7.96
CA VAL A 411 6.18 4.00 -8.54
C VAL A 411 6.26 3.92 -10.06
N TYR A 412 7.17 4.70 -10.67
CA TYR A 412 7.45 4.60 -12.10
C TYR A 412 8.02 3.22 -12.47
N GLN A 413 8.94 2.67 -11.67
CA GLN A 413 9.50 1.33 -11.93
C GLN A 413 8.42 0.23 -11.85
N LEU A 414 7.45 0.36 -10.91
CA LEU A 414 6.29 -0.53 -10.88
C LEU A 414 5.45 -0.39 -12.15
N TRP A 415 5.08 0.84 -12.54
CA TRP A 415 4.32 1.08 -13.78
C TRP A 415 5.04 0.52 -15.01
N LYS A 416 6.36 0.69 -15.10
CA LYS A 416 7.20 0.20 -16.21
C LYS A 416 7.11 -1.32 -16.38
N ALA A 417 6.89 -2.08 -15.29
CA ALA A 417 6.68 -3.52 -15.38
C ALA A 417 5.40 -3.88 -16.17
N PHE A 418 4.33 -3.10 -16.00
CA PHE A 418 3.08 -3.26 -16.75
C PHE A 418 3.17 -2.81 -18.20
N ASP A 419 4.01 -1.81 -18.48
CA ASP A 419 4.27 -1.32 -19.85
C ASP A 419 5.07 -2.35 -20.66
N LEU A 420 6.05 -3.00 -20.03
CA LEU A 420 6.89 -4.01 -20.68
C LEU A 420 6.26 -5.39 -20.78
N GLU A 421 5.38 -5.75 -19.84
CA GLU A 421 4.66 -7.02 -19.84
C GLU A 421 3.15 -6.78 -19.77
N PRO A 422 2.46 -6.84 -20.93
CA PRO A 422 1.00 -6.69 -20.98
C PRO A 422 0.27 -7.65 -20.05
N MET A 423 0.79 -8.88 -19.88
CA MET A 423 0.20 -9.93 -19.03
C MET A 423 0.56 -9.82 -17.55
N CYS A 424 1.27 -8.77 -17.14
CA CYS A 424 1.48 -8.48 -15.73
C CYS A 424 0.17 -7.99 -15.11
N ALA A 425 -0.41 -8.79 -14.21
CA ALA A 425 -1.60 -8.42 -13.44
C ALA A 425 -1.27 -7.71 -12.14
N GLY A 426 -0.11 -8.01 -11.55
CA GLY A 426 0.32 -7.40 -10.29
C GLY A 426 1.84 -7.39 -10.16
N ALA A 427 2.35 -6.33 -9.55
CA ALA A 427 3.77 -6.15 -9.31
C ALA A 427 4.02 -5.61 -7.90
N CYS A 428 5.12 -6.03 -7.26
CA CYS A 428 5.56 -5.45 -5.98
C CYS A 428 7.02 -5.02 -6.01
N GLY A 429 7.33 -4.03 -5.20
CA GLY A 429 8.70 -3.56 -4.97
C GLY A 429 9.33 -4.21 -3.74
N GLU A 430 10.62 -3.97 -3.56
CA GLU A 430 11.37 -4.31 -2.36
C GLU A 430 10.89 -3.50 -1.14
N ILE A 431 10.35 -4.17 -0.13
CA ILE A 431 10.06 -3.54 1.16
C ILE A 431 11.33 -3.50 2.01
N LYS A 432 11.75 -2.30 2.42
CA LYS A 432 12.93 -2.06 3.25
C LYS A 432 12.52 -1.57 4.63
N ALA A 433 13.22 -2.06 5.66
CA ALA A 433 13.12 -1.46 6.98
C ALA A 433 13.69 -0.04 6.95
N MET A 434 13.02 0.91 7.57
CA MET A 434 13.54 2.27 7.72
C MET A 434 14.62 2.30 8.81
N LEU A 435 15.88 2.54 8.44
CA LEU A 435 17.03 2.37 9.35
C LEU A 435 17.60 3.67 9.96
N VAL A 436 17.17 4.85 9.48
CA VAL A 436 17.68 6.18 9.91
C VAL A 436 19.22 6.20 9.97
N HIS A 437 19.87 6.02 8.82
CA HIS A 437 21.33 5.91 8.71
C HIS A 437 21.95 4.78 9.55
N GLY A 438 21.25 3.65 9.68
CA GLY A 438 21.72 2.47 10.40
C GLY A 438 21.56 2.52 11.93
N LYS A 439 21.21 3.67 12.53
CA LYS A 439 21.08 3.80 13.99
C LYS A 439 20.07 2.84 14.61
N LYS A 440 18.96 2.55 13.91
CA LYS A 440 17.94 1.62 14.41
C LYS A 440 18.42 0.17 14.47
N LEU A 441 19.50 -0.21 13.75
CA LEU A 441 20.06 -1.57 13.77
C LEU A 441 20.73 -1.93 15.10
N LEU A 442 20.99 -0.95 15.98
CA LEU A 442 21.45 -1.21 17.35
C LEU A 442 20.41 -1.98 18.17
N ASN A 443 19.13 -1.89 17.79
CA ASN A 443 18.09 -2.73 18.37
C ASN A 443 18.09 -4.10 17.64
N PRO A 444 18.39 -5.22 18.34
CA PRO A 444 18.45 -6.55 17.72
C PRO A 444 17.13 -6.98 17.05
N LEU A 445 15.99 -6.48 17.54
CA LEU A 445 14.68 -6.75 16.93
C LEU A 445 14.58 -6.13 15.54
N VAL A 446 15.05 -4.88 15.39
CA VAL A 446 15.06 -4.19 14.09
C VAL A 446 16.08 -4.83 13.15
N ALA A 447 17.28 -5.15 13.64
CA ALA A 447 18.31 -5.81 12.84
C ALA A 447 17.83 -7.15 12.28
N THR A 448 17.22 -7.99 13.12
CA THR A 448 16.71 -9.31 12.72
C THR A 448 15.63 -9.19 11.63
N GLN A 449 14.68 -8.26 11.80
CA GLN A 449 13.63 -8.01 10.80
C GLN A 449 14.21 -7.48 9.48
N ASN A 450 15.20 -6.59 9.54
CA ASN A 450 15.90 -6.09 8.36
C ASN A 450 16.59 -7.23 7.60
N PHE A 451 17.25 -8.16 8.31
CA PHE A 451 17.89 -9.32 7.69
C PHE A 451 16.85 -10.22 6.98
N GLU A 452 15.76 -10.54 7.65
CA GLU A 452 14.70 -11.37 7.09
C GLU A 452 14.07 -10.75 5.84
N TYR A 453 13.75 -9.44 5.86
CA TYR A 453 13.19 -8.75 4.69
C TYR A 453 14.16 -8.78 3.52
N LYS A 454 15.46 -8.57 3.78
CA LYS A 454 16.49 -8.61 2.75
C LYS A 454 16.63 -9.99 2.13
N MET A 455 16.73 -11.03 2.95
CA MET A 455 16.84 -12.39 2.45
C MET A 455 15.61 -12.82 1.67
N SER A 456 14.40 -12.47 2.14
CA SER A 456 13.17 -12.81 1.41
C SER A 456 13.07 -12.10 0.05
N ASN A 457 13.52 -10.84 -0.03
CA ASN A 457 13.54 -10.09 -1.30
C ASN A 457 14.68 -10.51 -2.26
N ILE A 458 15.72 -11.19 -1.76
CA ILE A 458 16.85 -11.68 -2.57
C ILE A 458 16.65 -13.13 -3.04
N LEU A 459 15.98 -13.96 -2.24
CA LEU A 459 15.78 -15.38 -2.54
C LEU A 459 14.34 -15.70 -2.92
N ASP A 460 13.39 -15.44 -2.02
CA ASP A 460 12.01 -15.92 -2.17
C ASP A 460 11.26 -15.16 -3.27
N LYS A 461 11.26 -13.82 -3.22
CA LYS A 461 10.53 -13.00 -4.21
C LYS A 461 11.05 -13.17 -5.64
N PRO A 462 12.38 -13.21 -5.88
CA PRO A 462 12.93 -13.55 -7.19
C PRO A 462 12.55 -14.95 -7.68
N LEU A 463 12.63 -15.96 -6.79
CA LEU A 463 12.21 -17.33 -7.10
C LEU A 463 10.74 -17.36 -7.54
N GLU A 464 9.84 -16.83 -6.72
CA GLU A 464 8.40 -16.73 -7.01
C GLU A 464 8.15 -16.00 -8.35
N SER A 465 8.79 -14.84 -8.54
CA SER A 465 8.67 -14.06 -9.77
C SER A 465 9.17 -14.80 -11.03
N ALA A 466 10.14 -15.72 -10.90
CA ALA A 466 10.60 -16.54 -12.03
C ALA A 466 9.51 -17.49 -12.53
N PHE A 467 8.72 -18.05 -11.62
CA PHE A 467 7.57 -18.90 -11.93
C PHE A 467 6.37 -18.10 -12.43
N GLY A 468 6.32 -16.79 -12.16
CA GLY A 468 5.24 -15.87 -12.58
C GLY A 468 4.06 -15.86 -11.61
N PHE A 469 4.22 -16.48 -10.44
CA PHE A 469 3.28 -16.43 -9.33
C PHE A 469 4.04 -16.01 -8.08
N ILE A 470 3.52 -14.99 -7.40
CA ILE A 470 4.09 -14.48 -6.15
C ILE A 470 3.08 -14.72 -5.07
N SER A 471 3.47 -15.47 -4.04
CA SER A 471 2.56 -15.90 -2.97
C SER A 471 1.96 -14.75 -2.17
N VAL A 472 2.59 -13.57 -2.23
CA VAL A 472 2.09 -12.32 -1.65
C VAL A 472 2.70 -11.10 -2.34
N LEU A 473 1.85 -10.20 -2.82
CA LEU A 473 2.20 -8.83 -3.16
C LEU A 473 1.82 -7.95 -1.95
N PRO A 474 2.79 -7.36 -1.21
CA PRO A 474 2.47 -6.65 0.02
C PRO A 474 1.52 -5.48 -0.22
N GLY A 475 0.40 -5.41 0.50
CA GLY A 475 -0.54 -4.29 0.45
C GLY A 475 0.03 -2.93 0.89
N ALA A 476 1.28 -2.88 1.37
CA ALA A 476 1.98 -1.66 1.75
C ALA A 476 2.67 -0.95 0.57
N PHE A 477 3.09 -1.69 -0.47
CA PHE A 477 3.68 -1.13 -1.69
C PHE A 477 3.60 -2.15 -2.84
N SER A 478 2.46 -2.15 -3.52
CA SER A 478 2.19 -3.01 -4.68
C SER A 478 1.35 -2.28 -5.72
N ALA A 479 1.33 -2.80 -6.94
CA ALA A 479 0.55 -2.29 -8.04
C ALA A 479 -0.18 -3.42 -8.75
N TYR A 480 -1.33 -3.11 -9.34
CA TYR A 480 -2.21 -4.05 -10.01
C TYR A 480 -2.78 -3.44 -11.28
N ARG A 481 -2.92 -4.25 -12.32
CA ARG A 481 -3.65 -3.86 -13.53
C ARG A 481 -5.13 -3.92 -13.26
N TYR A 482 -5.86 -2.82 -13.51
CA TYR A 482 -7.26 -2.73 -13.11
C TYR A 482 -8.15 -3.77 -13.80
N VAL A 483 -7.99 -4.00 -15.10
CA VAL A 483 -8.75 -5.02 -15.85
C VAL A 483 -8.49 -6.45 -15.33
N ALA A 484 -7.29 -6.73 -14.82
CA ALA A 484 -6.98 -8.04 -14.27
C ALA A 484 -7.77 -8.30 -12.97
N LEU A 485 -7.99 -7.26 -12.16
CA LEU A 485 -8.76 -7.32 -10.92
C LEU A 485 -10.26 -7.58 -11.14
N GLN A 486 -10.83 -7.08 -12.26
CA GLN A 486 -12.27 -7.16 -12.50
C GLN A 486 -12.82 -8.59 -12.46
N ASN A 487 -14.03 -8.73 -11.93
CA ASN A 487 -14.73 -10.01 -11.89
C ASN A 487 -15.19 -10.42 -13.31
N ASP A 488 -15.49 -11.70 -13.49
CA ASP A 488 -16.11 -12.20 -14.70
C ASP A 488 -17.58 -11.77 -14.80
N LYS A 489 -18.22 -12.06 -15.95
CA LYS A 489 -19.63 -11.72 -16.22
C LYS A 489 -20.62 -12.36 -15.21
N THR A 490 -20.21 -13.41 -14.50
CA THR A 490 -21.02 -14.06 -13.45
C THR A 490 -20.84 -13.43 -12.07
N GLY A 491 -20.02 -12.38 -11.99
CA GLY A 491 -19.67 -11.71 -10.73
C GLY A 491 -18.61 -12.46 -9.92
N GLN A 492 -18.01 -13.52 -10.46
CA GLN A 492 -16.95 -14.29 -9.80
C GLN A 492 -15.57 -13.79 -10.25
N GLY A 493 -14.64 -13.58 -9.32
CA GLY A 493 -13.29 -13.20 -9.70
C GLY A 493 -12.46 -12.59 -8.57
N PRO A 494 -11.32 -11.96 -8.94
CA PRO A 494 -10.33 -11.52 -7.97
C PRO A 494 -10.87 -10.52 -6.94
N LEU A 495 -11.62 -9.49 -7.36
CA LEU A 495 -12.18 -8.51 -6.43
C LEU A 495 -13.30 -9.09 -5.54
N GLU A 496 -14.13 -10.00 -6.07
CA GLU A 496 -15.15 -10.68 -5.25
C GLU A 496 -14.51 -11.45 -4.10
N LYS A 497 -13.48 -12.25 -4.40
CA LYS A 497 -12.74 -13.00 -3.40
C LYS A 497 -11.99 -12.08 -2.44
N TYR A 498 -11.32 -11.04 -2.96
CA TYR A 498 -10.60 -10.09 -2.13
C TYR A 498 -11.48 -9.42 -1.07
N PHE A 499 -12.71 -9.04 -1.44
CA PHE A 499 -13.64 -8.36 -0.54
C PHE A 499 -14.54 -9.30 0.28
N ALA A 500 -14.55 -10.60 0.01
CA ALA A 500 -15.39 -11.55 0.74
C ALA A 500 -15.10 -11.57 2.25
N GLY A 501 -13.87 -11.26 2.66
CA GLY A 501 -13.49 -11.12 4.08
C GLY A 501 -14.30 -10.07 4.85
N GLU A 502 -14.78 -9.00 4.20
CA GLU A 502 -15.60 -7.97 4.84
C GLU A 502 -16.96 -8.52 5.29
N LYS A 503 -17.65 -9.26 4.40
CA LYS A 503 -18.97 -9.86 4.68
C LYS A 503 -18.90 -10.93 5.77
N MET A 504 -17.72 -11.51 5.98
CA MET A 504 -17.45 -12.57 6.93
C MET A 504 -17.15 -12.09 8.36
N HIS A 505 -17.08 -10.79 8.59
CA HIS A 505 -17.02 -10.24 9.96
C HIS A 505 -18.39 -10.18 10.65
N GLY A 506 -19.48 -10.49 9.96
CA GLY A 506 -20.77 -10.82 10.57
C GLY A 506 -20.73 -12.21 11.22
N ALA A 507 -21.52 -12.44 12.26
CA ALA A 507 -21.48 -13.56 13.22
C ALA A 507 -21.49 -15.03 12.67
N ASN A 508 -21.36 -15.26 11.37
CA ASN A 508 -21.54 -16.56 10.71
C ASN A 508 -20.30 -17.11 9.95
N ALA A 509 -19.13 -16.46 9.99
CA ALA A 509 -17.95 -17.00 9.31
C ALA A 509 -17.15 -18.00 10.16
N GLY A 510 -16.82 -19.14 9.56
CA GLY A 510 -15.91 -20.13 10.14
C GLY A 510 -14.51 -19.55 10.38
N ILE A 511 -13.89 -19.94 11.50
CA ILE A 511 -12.57 -19.47 11.96
C ILE A 511 -11.42 -19.69 10.97
N PHE A 512 -11.49 -20.76 10.16
CA PHE A 512 -10.55 -21.00 9.08
C PHE A 512 -10.57 -19.84 8.08
N THR A 513 -11.76 -19.51 7.57
CA THR A 513 -11.95 -18.46 6.58
C THR A 513 -11.61 -17.09 7.16
N ALA A 514 -11.95 -16.83 8.42
CA ALA A 514 -11.60 -15.59 9.09
C ALA A 514 -10.08 -15.39 9.26
N ASN A 515 -9.32 -16.46 9.56
CA ASN A 515 -7.85 -16.39 9.59
C ASN A 515 -7.25 -16.29 8.19
N MET A 516 -7.85 -16.94 7.19
CA MET A 516 -7.44 -16.85 5.79
C MET A 516 -7.45 -15.40 5.29
N TYR A 517 -8.50 -14.64 5.62
CA TYR A 517 -8.64 -13.22 5.28
C TYR A 517 -7.82 -12.26 6.16
N LEU A 518 -6.95 -12.76 7.06
CA LEU A 518 -5.88 -11.94 7.65
C LEU A 518 -4.73 -11.69 6.66
N ALA A 519 -4.69 -12.44 5.56
CA ALA A 519 -3.74 -12.31 4.48
C ALA A 519 -4.47 -12.31 3.12
N GLU A 520 -5.44 -11.41 2.99
CA GLU A 520 -6.27 -11.20 1.79
C GLU A 520 -5.44 -11.02 0.51
N ASP A 521 -4.27 -10.39 0.62
CA ASP A 521 -3.37 -10.12 -0.50
C ASP A 521 -2.88 -11.43 -1.13
N ARG A 522 -2.72 -12.50 -0.33
CA ARG A 522 -2.31 -13.83 -0.80
C ARG A 522 -3.41 -14.51 -1.62
N ILE A 523 -4.66 -14.34 -1.18
CA ILE A 523 -5.84 -14.85 -1.89
C ILE A 523 -5.95 -14.13 -3.24
N LEU A 524 -5.79 -12.79 -3.24
CA LEU A 524 -5.82 -12.01 -4.46
C LEU A 524 -4.75 -12.45 -5.46
N CYS A 525 -3.52 -12.70 -5.00
CA CYS A 525 -2.44 -13.18 -5.86
C CYS A 525 -2.80 -14.51 -6.54
N PHE A 526 -3.38 -15.45 -5.79
CA PHE A 526 -3.81 -16.75 -6.31
C PHE A 526 -4.97 -16.62 -7.32
N GLU A 527 -5.98 -15.81 -6.99
CA GLU A 527 -7.15 -15.61 -7.86
C GLU A 527 -6.80 -14.87 -9.17
N LEU A 528 -5.80 -13.99 -9.16
CA LEU A 528 -5.31 -13.34 -10.37
C LEU A 528 -4.69 -14.34 -11.35
N VAL A 529 -3.80 -15.22 -10.87
CA VAL A 529 -3.09 -16.18 -11.73
C VAL A 529 -3.99 -17.34 -12.17
N SER A 530 -4.95 -17.75 -11.32
CA SER A 530 -5.93 -18.79 -11.63
C SER A 530 -7.18 -18.28 -12.35
N LYS A 531 -7.25 -16.99 -12.70
CA LYS A 531 -8.44 -16.39 -13.35
C LYS A 531 -8.81 -17.16 -14.62
N ARG A 532 -10.10 -17.51 -14.75
CA ARG A 532 -10.64 -18.31 -15.86
C ARG A 532 -10.31 -17.67 -17.21
N ASN A 533 -9.87 -18.49 -18.16
CA ASN A 533 -9.58 -18.08 -19.54
C ASN A 533 -8.65 -16.86 -19.65
N CYS A 534 -7.80 -16.64 -18.64
CA CYS A 534 -6.80 -15.58 -18.61
C CYS A 534 -5.43 -16.20 -18.33
N HIS A 535 -4.35 -15.50 -18.71
CA HIS A 535 -2.98 -15.94 -18.48
C HIS A 535 -2.14 -14.85 -17.79
N TRP A 536 -2.71 -14.25 -16.74
CA TRP A 536 -2.08 -13.22 -15.92
C TRP A 536 -0.91 -13.76 -15.09
N ILE A 537 0.17 -12.98 -15.02
CA ILE A 537 1.35 -13.27 -14.18
C ILE A 537 1.62 -12.15 -13.17
N LEU A 538 2.37 -12.49 -12.12
CA LEU A 538 2.81 -11.56 -11.08
C LEU A 538 4.33 -11.38 -11.14
N GLN A 539 4.81 -10.16 -10.87
CA GLN A 539 6.23 -9.82 -10.99
C GLN A 539 6.80 -9.10 -9.76
N TYR A 540 8.05 -9.42 -9.44
CA TYR A 540 8.83 -8.71 -8.43
C TYR A 540 9.76 -7.71 -9.11
N VAL A 541 9.66 -6.43 -8.74
CA VAL A 541 10.43 -5.34 -9.35
C VAL A 541 11.51 -4.88 -8.39
N LYS A 542 12.72 -5.45 -8.50
CA LYS A 542 13.87 -5.11 -7.65
C LYS A 542 14.26 -3.62 -7.69
N SER A 543 13.97 -2.93 -8.80
CA SER A 543 14.24 -1.48 -8.94
C SER A 543 13.30 -0.61 -8.12
N ALA A 544 12.13 -1.12 -7.74
CA ALA A 544 11.14 -0.38 -6.97
C ALA A 544 11.35 -0.68 -5.48
N THR A 545 11.43 0.35 -4.64
CA THR A 545 11.64 0.18 -3.20
C THR A 545 10.61 0.98 -2.39
N GLY A 546 10.12 0.42 -1.29
CA GLY A 546 9.30 1.11 -0.28
C GLY A 546 9.91 0.96 1.11
N GLU A 547 10.21 2.07 1.78
CA GLU A 547 10.74 2.07 3.15
C GLU A 547 9.58 2.13 4.15
N THR A 548 9.52 1.19 5.11
CA THR A 548 8.47 1.14 6.13
C THR A 548 9.06 1.00 7.53
N ASP A 549 8.32 1.47 8.53
CA ASP A 549 8.70 1.29 9.93
C ASP A 549 8.47 -0.17 10.38
N VAL A 550 9.35 -0.66 11.25
CA VAL A 550 9.28 -2.02 11.81
C VAL A 550 9.10 -1.95 13.33
N PRO A 551 8.38 -2.90 13.94
CA PRO A 551 8.24 -2.99 15.39
C PRO A 551 9.57 -2.86 16.11
N THR A 552 9.63 -1.95 17.07
CA THR A 552 10.82 -1.73 17.91
C THR A 552 10.70 -2.39 19.28
N THR A 553 9.47 -2.79 19.66
CA THR A 553 9.15 -3.45 20.92
C THR A 553 8.70 -4.90 20.69
N MET A 554 8.98 -5.77 21.66
CA MET A 554 8.63 -7.20 21.57
C MET A 554 7.11 -7.43 21.52
N ALA A 555 6.31 -6.64 22.25
CA ALA A 555 4.85 -6.80 22.27
C ALA A 555 4.20 -6.50 20.91
N GLU A 556 4.63 -5.41 20.25
CA GLU A 556 4.20 -5.07 18.88
C GLU A 556 4.68 -6.13 17.88
N PHE A 557 5.93 -6.57 18.03
CA PHE A 557 6.54 -7.58 17.18
C PHE A 557 5.79 -8.92 17.23
N ILE A 558 5.47 -9.42 18.44
CA ILE A 558 4.68 -10.64 18.63
C ILE A 558 3.28 -10.48 18.01
N SER A 559 2.63 -9.33 18.21
CA SER A 559 1.29 -9.05 17.68
C SER A 559 1.28 -8.98 16.15
N GLN A 560 2.29 -8.36 15.53
CA GLN A 560 2.46 -8.36 14.08
C GLN A 560 2.67 -9.78 13.54
N ARG A 561 3.54 -10.56 14.20
CA ARG A 561 3.93 -11.89 13.76
C ARG A 561 2.82 -12.91 13.89
N ARG A 562 1.97 -12.81 14.91
CA ARG A 562 0.73 -13.60 15.01
C ARG A 562 -0.10 -13.46 13.73
N ARG A 563 -0.36 -12.21 13.30
CA ARG A 563 -1.17 -11.92 12.12
C ARG A 563 -0.55 -12.54 10.86
N TRP A 564 0.76 -12.34 10.69
CA TRP A 564 1.47 -12.79 9.49
C TRP A 564 1.60 -14.30 9.42
N LEU A 565 1.92 -14.97 10.53
CA LEU A 565 2.05 -16.43 10.57
C LEU A 565 0.71 -17.11 10.38
N ASN A 566 -0.33 -16.70 11.11
CA ASN A 566 -1.66 -17.29 10.96
C ASN A 566 -2.21 -17.02 9.56
N GLY A 567 -2.23 -15.75 9.12
CA GLY A 567 -2.73 -15.39 7.79
C GLY A 567 -2.00 -16.12 6.66
N SER A 568 -0.67 -16.21 6.74
CA SER A 568 0.11 -16.94 5.72
C SER A 568 -0.15 -18.44 5.75
N PHE A 569 -0.28 -19.07 6.92
CA PHE A 569 -0.57 -20.50 7.03
C PHE A 569 -1.92 -20.86 6.43
N PHE A 570 -3.00 -20.18 6.84
CA PHE A 570 -4.34 -20.49 6.35
C PHE A 570 -4.53 -20.14 4.86
N ALA A 571 -3.91 -19.05 4.38
CA ALA A 571 -3.91 -18.73 2.95
C ALA A 571 -3.10 -19.73 2.12
N ALA A 572 -1.98 -20.25 2.64
CA ALA A 572 -1.23 -21.30 1.97
C ALA A 572 -2.04 -22.59 1.86
N VAL A 573 -2.70 -23.03 2.94
CA VAL A 573 -3.61 -24.20 2.91
C VAL A 573 -4.72 -24.00 1.87
N TYR A 574 -5.30 -22.80 1.79
CA TYR A 574 -6.30 -22.46 0.79
C TYR A 574 -5.76 -22.58 -0.65
N ALA A 575 -4.61 -21.96 -0.94
CA ALA A 575 -3.98 -22.00 -2.26
C ALA A 575 -3.60 -23.43 -2.67
N LEU A 576 -3.14 -24.26 -1.73
CA LEU A 576 -2.82 -25.66 -1.98
C LEU A 576 -4.07 -26.50 -2.25
N ALA A 577 -5.13 -26.31 -1.47
CA ALA A 577 -6.41 -27.00 -1.67
C ALA A 577 -7.06 -26.65 -3.02
N HIS A 578 -6.83 -25.43 -3.52
CA HIS A 578 -7.34 -24.95 -4.80
C HIS A 578 -6.30 -25.00 -5.92
N SER A 579 -5.12 -25.59 -5.72
CA SER A 579 -4.01 -25.54 -6.70
C SER A 579 -4.40 -26.03 -8.10
N PHE A 580 -5.35 -26.97 -8.20
CA PHE A 580 -5.91 -27.45 -9.48
C PHE A 580 -6.77 -26.42 -10.23
N ASP A 581 -7.23 -25.35 -9.58
CA ASP A 581 -7.90 -24.24 -10.24
C ASP A 581 -7.00 -23.56 -11.27
N ILE A 582 -5.67 -23.73 -11.18
CA ILE A 582 -4.76 -23.22 -12.22
C ILE A 582 -5.08 -23.78 -13.61
N PHE A 583 -5.70 -24.96 -13.72
CA PHE A 583 -6.05 -25.55 -15.01
C PHE A 583 -7.24 -24.86 -15.70
N ARG A 584 -8.02 -24.04 -14.98
CA ARG A 584 -9.10 -23.21 -15.56
C ARG A 584 -8.58 -21.94 -16.26
N SER A 585 -7.30 -21.62 -16.06
CA SER A 585 -6.62 -20.51 -16.72
C SER A 585 -6.20 -20.86 -18.15
N ASP A 586 -5.90 -19.85 -18.96
CA ASP A 586 -5.39 -20.01 -20.33
C ASP A 586 -3.85 -19.99 -20.38
N HIS A 587 -3.18 -20.31 -19.27
CA HIS A 587 -1.73 -20.41 -19.24
C HIS A 587 -1.22 -21.55 -20.14
N SER A 588 -0.04 -21.36 -20.73
CA SER A 588 0.63 -22.40 -21.52
C SER A 588 0.95 -23.63 -20.67
N PHE A 589 1.08 -24.81 -21.32
CA PHE A 589 1.40 -26.06 -20.62
C PHE A 589 2.65 -25.94 -19.74
N LEU A 590 3.73 -25.36 -20.28
CA LEU A 590 4.97 -25.15 -19.54
C LEU A 590 4.77 -24.25 -18.31
N ARG A 591 3.98 -23.17 -18.44
CA ARG A 591 3.68 -22.25 -17.34
C ARG A 591 2.85 -22.93 -16.25
N LYS A 592 1.86 -23.75 -16.63
CA LYS A 592 1.07 -24.56 -15.69
C LYS A 592 1.95 -25.54 -14.92
N THR A 593 2.86 -26.25 -15.60
CA THR A 593 3.84 -27.13 -14.94
C THR A 593 4.74 -26.37 -13.98
N MET A 594 5.21 -25.18 -14.37
CA MET A 594 6.01 -24.29 -13.52
C MET A 594 5.27 -23.93 -12.22
N PHE A 595 3.99 -23.55 -12.28
CA PHE A 595 3.19 -23.30 -11.07
C PHE A 595 3.04 -24.53 -10.18
N LEU A 596 2.84 -25.71 -10.75
CA LEU A 596 2.76 -26.95 -9.96
C LEU A 596 4.07 -27.24 -9.22
N VAL A 597 5.22 -27.02 -9.85
CA VAL A 597 6.53 -27.15 -9.20
C VAL A 597 6.66 -26.17 -8.05
N GLU A 598 6.21 -24.92 -8.23
CA GLU A 598 6.20 -23.93 -7.17
C GLU A 598 5.27 -24.33 -6.01
N PHE A 599 4.07 -24.84 -6.28
CA PHE A 599 3.16 -25.32 -5.24
C PHE A 599 3.72 -26.52 -4.47
N VAL A 600 4.45 -27.43 -5.13
CA VAL A 600 5.18 -28.52 -4.45
C VAL A 600 6.25 -27.95 -3.51
N TYR A 601 7.03 -26.97 -3.99
CA TYR A 601 8.02 -26.29 -3.16
C TYR A 601 7.38 -25.57 -1.95
N GLN A 602 6.27 -24.87 -2.14
CA GLN A 602 5.53 -24.21 -1.06
C GLN A 602 4.96 -25.25 -0.06
N THR A 603 4.48 -26.40 -0.55
CA THR A 603 4.01 -27.51 0.30
C THR A 603 5.12 -28.05 1.19
N ILE A 604 6.30 -28.35 0.61
CA ILE A 604 7.45 -28.84 1.37
C ILE A 604 7.87 -27.78 2.40
N SER A 605 7.96 -26.51 1.99
CA SER A 605 8.31 -25.40 2.89
C SER A 605 7.31 -25.26 4.05
N MET A 606 6.02 -25.43 3.80
CA MET A 606 4.97 -25.40 4.82
C MET A 606 5.09 -26.57 5.80
N ILE A 607 5.43 -27.78 5.32
CA ILE A 607 5.68 -28.95 6.19
C ILE A 607 6.86 -28.67 7.12
N PHE A 608 7.97 -28.12 6.58
CA PHE A 608 9.12 -27.74 7.40
C PHE A 608 8.77 -26.68 8.45
N ALA A 609 7.93 -25.70 8.10
CA ALA A 609 7.44 -24.70 9.05
C ALA A 609 6.52 -25.31 10.13
N TRP A 610 5.67 -26.28 9.77
CA TRP A 610 4.76 -26.97 10.69
C TRP A 610 5.51 -27.74 11.77
N PHE A 611 6.61 -28.40 11.39
CA PHE A 611 7.47 -29.19 12.28
C PHE A 611 8.67 -28.41 12.84
N ALA A 612 8.74 -27.08 12.64
CA ALA A 612 9.90 -26.28 13.02
C ALA A 612 10.24 -26.39 14.52
N LEU A 613 9.22 -26.47 15.38
CA LEU A 613 9.41 -26.59 16.84
C LEU A 613 10.09 -27.92 17.21
N GLY A 614 9.58 -29.04 16.69
CA GLY A 614 10.16 -30.37 16.89
C GLY A 614 11.55 -30.49 16.28
N ASN A 615 11.74 -29.98 15.06
CA ASN A 615 13.04 -29.96 14.38
C ASN A 615 14.10 -29.23 15.19
N PHE A 616 13.78 -28.05 15.72
CA PHE A 616 14.73 -27.28 16.53
C PHE A 616 15.06 -27.98 17.85
N PHE A 617 14.06 -28.57 18.52
CA PHE A 617 14.31 -29.38 19.73
C PHE A 617 15.21 -30.59 19.44
N LEU A 618 14.98 -31.30 18.33
CA LEU A 618 15.81 -32.43 17.91
C LEU A 618 17.26 -32.02 17.64
N VAL A 619 17.47 -30.93 16.90
CA VAL A 619 18.82 -30.39 16.65
C VAL A 619 19.50 -30.00 17.96
N PHE A 620 18.78 -29.33 18.87
CA PHE A 620 19.29 -29.00 20.20
C PHE A 620 19.70 -30.26 20.97
N ARG A 621 18.82 -31.27 21.04
CA ARG A 621 19.03 -32.50 21.80
C ARG A 621 20.21 -33.32 21.26
N ILE A 622 20.32 -33.44 19.93
CA ILE A 622 21.39 -34.19 19.27
C ILE A 622 22.74 -33.49 19.48
N LEU A 623 22.85 -32.19 19.20
CA LEU A 623 24.11 -31.45 19.35
C LEU A 623 24.60 -31.43 20.79
N THR A 624 23.69 -31.23 21.75
CA THR A 624 24.03 -31.19 23.18
C THR A 624 24.45 -32.60 23.67
N ALA A 625 23.83 -33.66 23.15
CA ALA A 625 24.22 -35.04 23.47
C ALA A 625 25.58 -35.42 22.86
N SER A 626 25.87 -35.00 21.63
CA SER A 626 27.19 -35.15 21.03
C SER A 626 28.25 -34.43 21.85
N LEU A 627 27.95 -33.22 22.36
CA LEU A 627 28.87 -32.45 23.20
C LEU A 627 29.15 -33.11 24.56
N GLN A 628 28.15 -33.81 25.13
CA GLN A 628 28.34 -34.58 26.36
C GLN A 628 29.44 -35.64 26.21
N ASN A 629 29.51 -36.33 25.06
CA ASN A 629 30.53 -37.36 24.82
C ASN A 629 31.95 -36.77 24.77
N GLU A 630 32.09 -35.54 24.27
CA GLU A 630 33.38 -34.86 24.11
C GLU A 630 33.90 -34.17 25.38
N LEU A 631 33.00 -33.56 26.18
CA LEU A 631 33.36 -32.81 27.41
C LEU A 631 33.26 -33.63 28.71
N GLY A 632 32.85 -34.90 28.62
CA GLY A 632 32.71 -35.79 29.78
C GLY A 632 31.73 -35.27 30.83
N THR A 633 32.11 -35.30 32.11
CA THR A 633 31.22 -34.97 33.24
C THR A 633 30.65 -33.56 33.17
N ALA A 634 31.45 -32.57 32.76
CA ALA A 634 30.99 -31.19 32.61
C ALA A 634 29.93 -31.06 31.51
N GLY A 635 30.14 -31.75 30.38
CA GLY A 635 29.16 -31.83 29.29
C GLY A 635 27.85 -32.47 29.74
N LYS A 636 27.90 -33.53 30.55
CA LYS A 636 26.71 -34.19 31.10
C LYS A 636 25.87 -33.30 32.02
N VAL A 637 26.52 -32.51 32.89
CA VAL A 637 25.81 -31.55 33.76
C VAL A 637 25.15 -30.45 32.93
N LEU A 638 25.87 -29.87 31.97
CA LEU A 638 25.32 -28.83 31.09
C LEU A 638 24.15 -29.37 30.25
N PHE A 639 24.28 -30.59 29.74
CA PHE A 639 23.24 -31.27 28.97
C PHE A 639 21.93 -31.36 29.77
N ILE A 640 21.99 -31.92 30.98
CA ILE A 640 20.80 -32.09 31.85
C ILE A 640 20.19 -30.73 32.18
N VAL A 641 21.01 -29.76 32.59
CA VAL A 641 20.53 -28.42 32.99
C VAL A 641 19.84 -27.71 31.83
N PHE A 642 20.46 -27.67 30.65
CA PHE A 642 19.86 -26.99 29.50
C PHE A 642 18.63 -27.71 28.94
N GLU A 643 18.57 -29.04 28.98
CA GLU A 643 17.38 -29.78 28.56
C GLU A 643 16.17 -29.46 29.46
N TRP A 644 16.35 -29.51 30.79
CA TRP A 644 15.28 -29.16 31.72
C TRP A 644 14.86 -27.69 31.60
N LEU A 645 15.82 -26.77 31.46
CA LEU A 645 15.52 -25.35 31.27
C LEU A 645 14.81 -25.09 29.94
N TYR A 646 15.21 -25.78 28.86
CA TYR A 646 14.55 -25.68 27.56
C TYR A 646 13.07 -26.03 27.70
N ILE A 647 12.77 -27.21 28.29
CA ILE A 647 11.40 -27.68 28.46
C ILE A 647 10.61 -26.74 29.38
N ALA A 648 11.19 -26.31 30.50
CA ALA A 648 10.55 -25.39 31.44
C ALA A 648 10.20 -24.04 30.80
N VAL A 649 11.12 -23.46 30.03
CA VAL A 649 10.87 -22.19 29.31
C VAL A 649 9.85 -22.36 28.21
N LEU A 650 9.89 -23.49 27.47
CA LEU A 650 8.89 -23.79 26.45
C LEU A 650 7.49 -23.92 27.06
N ILE A 651 7.33 -24.68 28.15
CA ILE A 651 6.05 -24.80 28.89
C ILE A 651 5.59 -23.42 29.36
N THR A 652 6.48 -22.61 29.92
CA THR A 652 6.15 -21.24 30.35
C THR A 652 5.67 -20.39 29.17
N CYS A 653 6.27 -20.55 27.99
CA CYS A 653 5.83 -19.88 26.76
C CYS A 653 4.40 -20.27 26.37
N PHE A 654 4.05 -21.56 26.44
CA PHE A 654 2.67 -22.02 26.21
C PHE A 654 1.68 -21.42 27.22
N ILE A 655 2.04 -21.40 28.51
CA ILE A 655 1.18 -20.83 29.57
C ILE A 655 0.95 -19.33 29.31
N LEU A 656 2.01 -18.57 29.04
CA LEU A 656 1.89 -17.13 28.76
C LEU A 656 1.13 -16.84 27.47
N SER A 657 1.31 -17.67 26.44
CA SER A 657 0.66 -17.50 25.14
C SER A 657 -0.85 -17.77 25.19
N LEU A 658 -1.31 -18.63 26.11
CA LEU A 658 -2.74 -18.94 26.29
C LEU A 658 -3.44 -17.97 27.27
N GLY A 659 -2.74 -17.50 28.29
CA GLY A 659 -3.33 -16.74 29.40
C GLY A 659 -3.20 -15.22 29.31
N ASN A 660 -2.14 -14.69 28.67
CA ASN A 660 -1.77 -13.28 28.80
C ASN A 660 -1.55 -12.58 27.45
N ARG A 661 -1.97 -11.32 27.37
CA ARG A 661 -1.63 -10.43 26.24
C ARG A 661 -0.15 -9.99 26.34
N PRO A 662 0.62 -9.95 25.23
CA PRO A 662 2.03 -9.58 25.21
C PRO A 662 2.33 -8.21 25.81
N GLN A 663 1.39 -7.27 25.69
CA GLN A 663 1.51 -5.92 26.25
C GLN A 663 1.58 -5.93 27.78
N GLY A 664 0.92 -6.88 28.45
CA GLY A 664 0.93 -7.02 29.91
C GLY A 664 2.13 -7.80 30.46
N SER A 665 2.71 -8.69 29.66
CA SER A 665 3.79 -9.61 30.07
C SER A 665 5.11 -9.42 29.32
N ASN A 666 5.33 -8.24 28.72
CA ASN A 666 6.51 -7.93 27.91
C ASN A 666 7.85 -8.29 28.58
N LYS A 667 7.99 -8.05 29.89
CA LYS A 667 9.19 -8.41 30.66
C LYS A 667 9.48 -9.91 30.63
N TRP A 668 8.46 -10.76 30.76
CA TRP A 668 8.60 -12.22 30.73
C TRP A 668 8.99 -12.71 29.33
N TYR A 669 8.36 -12.17 28.28
CA TYR A 669 8.74 -12.48 26.91
C TYR A 669 10.19 -12.08 26.61
N MET A 670 10.65 -10.92 27.07
CA MET A 670 12.05 -10.50 26.93
C MET A 670 13.01 -11.43 27.69
N SER A 671 12.67 -11.89 28.90
CA SER A 671 13.49 -12.88 29.62
C SER A 671 13.64 -14.19 28.83
N MET A 672 12.58 -14.67 28.20
CA MET A 672 12.65 -15.86 27.34
C MET A 672 13.51 -15.61 26.10
N VAL A 673 13.44 -14.42 25.50
CA VAL A 673 14.27 -14.06 24.34
C VAL A 673 15.76 -14.12 24.71
N TYR A 674 16.14 -13.56 25.86
CA TYR A 674 17.53 -13.66 26.33
C TYR A 674 17.97 -15.12 26.54
N PHE A 675 17.10 -15.95 27.13
CA PHE A 675 17.37 -17.38 27.28
C PHE A 675 17.58 -18.07 25.92
N TRP A 676 16.71 -17.82 24.95
CA TRP A 676 16.81 -18.39 23.61
C TRP A 676 18.07 -17.94 22.86
N CYS A 677 18.49 -16.69 23.02
CA CYS A 677 19.76 -16.20 22.49
C CYS A 677 20.96 -16.93 23.12
N ILE A 678 20.93 -17.20 24.43
CA ILE A 678 21.97 -17.96 25.13
C ILE A 678 22.02 -19.41 24.61
N ILE A 679 20.86 -20.06 24.46
CA ILE A 679 20.78 -21.41 23.89
C ILE A 679 21.33 -21.42 22.46
N MET A 680 21.01 -20.42 21.64
CA MET A 680 21.57 -20.35 20.29
C MET A 680 23.09 -20.18 20.30
N ALA A 681 23.62 -19.28 21.13
CA ALA A 681 25.06 -19.10 21.26
C ALA A 681 25.75 -20.39 21.72
N TYR A 682 25.14 -21.12 22.65
CA TYR A 682 25.60 -22.44 23.08
C TYR A 682 25.57 -23.46 21.94
N LEU A 683 24.49 -23.54 21.15
CA LEU A 683 24.40 -24.45 20.02
C LEU A 683 25.40 -24.11 18.90
N MET A 684 25.63 -22.83 18.65
CA MET A 684 26.66 -22.37 17.71
C MET A 684 28.05 -22.78 18.19
N PHE A 685 28.35 -22.56 19.48
CA PHE A 685 29.60 -23.02 20.08
C PHE A 685 29.75 -24.53 19.98
N ALA A 686 28.72 -25.30 20.35
CA ALA A 686 28.74 -26.76 20.30
C ALA A 686 28.97 -27.26 18.87
N SER A 687 28.27 -26.69 17.89
CA SER A 687 28.43 -27.02 16.48
C SER A 687 29.86 -26.77 15.98
N ILE A 688 30.43 -25.59 16.27
CA ILE A 688 31.81 -25.25 15.88
C ILE A 688 32.81 -26.17 16.60
N PHE A 689 32.64 -26.39 17.90
CA PHE A 689 33.54 -27.21 18.72
C PHE A 689 33.57 -28.67 18.25
N ILE A 690 32.40 -29.27 18.03
CA ILE A 690 32.27 -30.64 17.50
C ILE A 690 32.91 -30.73 16.12
N THR A 691 32.67 -29.74 15.26
CA THR A 691 33.26 -29.70 13.91
C THR A 691 34.79 -29.66 13.99
N VAL A 692 35.39 -28.82 14.84
CA VAL A 692 36.84 -28.72 15.00
C VAL A 692 37.44 -30.01 15.55
N ARG A 693 36.82 -30.61 16.58
CA ARG A 693 37.26 -31.89 17.15
C ARG A 693 37.19 -33.04 16.15
N SER A 694 36.11 -33.09 15.37
CA SER A 694 35.94 -34.06 14.29
C SER A 694 37.04 -33.93 13.24
N VAL A 695 37.38 -32.71 12.81
CA VAL A 695 38.50 -32.46 11.88
C VAL A 695 39.85 -32.88 12.47
N GLN A 696 40.10 -32.56 13.75
CA GLN A 696 41.35 -32.96 14.42
C GLN A 696 41.51 -34.48 14.47
N GLY A 697 40.45 -35.21 14.85
CA GLY A 697 40.47 -36.68 14.88
C GLY A 697 40.69 -37.30 13.49
N GLN A 698 40.16 -36.69 12.43
CA GLN A 698 40.40 -37.16 11.06
C GLN A 698 41.85 -36.89 10.59
N ILE A 699 42.43 -35.75 10.94
CA ILE A 699 43.84 -35.42 10.62
C ILE A 699 44.79 -36.41 11.31
N GLU A 700 44.51 -36.75 12.57
CA GLU A 700 45.28 -37.73 13.34
C GLU A 700 45.18 -39.13 12.74
N THR A 701 44.01 -39.52 12.24
CA THR A 701 43.76 -40.86 11.66
C THR A 701 44.37 -41.01 10.26
N ASN A 702 44.36 -39.96 9.45
CA ASN A 702 44.80 -40.00 8.05
C ASN A 702 46.24 -39.53 7.82
N GLY A 703 46.97 -39.12 8.87
CA GLY A 703 48.38 -38.75 8.79
C GLY A 703 48.67 -37.46 8.00
N GLY A 704 47.71 -36.53 7.93
CA GLY A 704 47.85 -35.25 7.23
C GLY A 704 46.51 -34.57 6.93
N PHE A 705 46.55 -33.30 6.49
CA PHE A 705 45.36 -32.58 6.03
C PHE A 705 45.20 -32.73 4.51
N ASN A 706 44.21 -33.49 4.07
CA ASN A 706 43.79 -33.53 2.68
C ASN A 706 42.30 -33.15 2.58
N ALA A 707 42.00 -32.10 1.82
CA ALA A 707 40.64 -31.60 1.67
C ALA A 707 39.67 -32.63 1.07
N ALA A 708 40.18 -33.59 0.29
CA ALA A 708 39.36 -34.68 -0.26
C ALA A 708 38.89 -35.68 0.79
N ASP A 709 39.63 -35.86 1.89
CA ASP A 709 39.28 -36.80 2.96
C ASP A 709 38.14 -36.28 3.84
N LEU A 710 37.99 -34.96 3.93
CA LEU A 710 36.85 -34.31 4.59
C LEU A 710 35.51 -34.66 3.92
N PHE A 711 35.50 -34.87 2.60
CA PHE A 711 34.28 -35.25 1.86
C PHE A 711 34.01 -36.76 1.85
N LYS A 712 34.92 -37.60 2.39
CA LYS A 712 34.73 -39.06 2.48
C LYS A 712 33.85 -39.46 3.67
N ASP A 713 33.91 -38.71 4.77
CA ASP A 713 33.02 -38.93 5.91
C ASP A 713 31.63 -38.34 5.61
N ARG A 714 30.63 -39.22 5.57
CA ARG A 714 29.25 -38.85 5.25
C ARG A 714 28.67 -37.85 6.25
N ILE A 715 29.02 -37.94 7.53
CA ILE A 715 28.47 -37.04 8.56
C ILE A 715 29.08 -35.65 8.39
N PHE A 716 30.39 -35.60 8.26
CA PHE A 716 31.14 -34.34 8.09
C PHE A 716 30.79 -33.64 6.77
N ALA A 717 30.72 -34.38 5.66
CA ALA A 717 30.31 -33.86 4.38
C ALA A 717 28.88 -33.28 4.42
N THR A 718 27.95 -33.94 5.11
CA THR A 718 26.56 -33.47 5.25
C THR A 718 26.48 -32.17 6.06
N LEU A 719 27.24 -32.04 7.14
CA LEU A 719 27.31 -30.82 7.94
C LEU A 719 27.93 -29.65 7.15
N ILE A 720 29.03 -29.87 6.45
CA ILE A 720 29.66 -28.85 5.61
C ILE A 720 28.72 -28.40 4.49
N ILE A 721 28.13 -29.35 3.75
CA ILE A 721 27.20 -29.03 2.66
C ILE A 721 26.05 -28.17 3.18
N SER A 722 25.48 -28.51 4.35
CA SER A 722 24.38 -27.75 4.93
C SER A 722 24.79 -26.34 5.39
N LEU A 723 25.98 -26.18 5.99
CA LEU A 723 26.46 -24.87 6.43
C LEU A 723 26.80 -23.97 5.23
N LEU A 724 27.47 -24.52 4.22
CA LEU A 724 27.79 -23.81 2.99
C LEU A 724 26.52 -23.43 2.22
N SER A 725 25.56 -24.36 2.10
CA SER A 725 24.29 -24.10 1.40
C SER A 725 23.41 -23.08 2.12
N THR A 726 23.62 -22.85 3.42
CA THR A 726 22.82 -21.90 4.18
C THR A 726 23.52 -20.55 4.25
N TYR A 727 24.70 -20.47 4.88
CA TYR A 727 25.33 -19.19 5.20
C TYR A 727 26.20 -18.64 4.07
N VAL A 728 27.00 -19.50 3.43
CA VAL A 728 27.87 -19.06 2.32
C VAL A 728 27.01 -18.70 1.11
N MET A 729 25.98 -19.48 0.81
CA MET A 729 25.00 -19.13 -0.23
C MET A 729 24.37 -17.75 0.03
N TRP A 730 23.93 -17.46 1.26
CA TRP A 730 23.35 -16.15 1.58
C TRP A 730 24.35 -15.01 1.32
N LEU A 731 25.62 -15.18 1.69
CA LEU A 731 26.65 -14.19 1.40
C LEU A 731 26.85 -14.02 -0.12
N VAL A 732 27.00 -15.12 -0.86
CA VAL A 732 27.25 -15.12 -2.30
C VAL A 732 26.08 -14.49 -3.05
N VAL A 733 24.83 -14.89 -2.76
CA VAL A 733 23.66 -14.34 -3.42
C VAL A 733 23.49 -12.85 -3.12
N SER A 734 23.77 -12.41 -1.89
CA SER A 734 23.69 -10.99 -1.53
C SER A 734 24.76 -10.14 -2.23
N ILE A 735 25.95 -10.70 -2.50
CA ILE A 735 26.97 -10.06 -3.34
C ILE A 735 26.50 -9.99 -4.79
N ILE A 736 25.96 -11.08 -5.35
CA ILE A 736 25.46 -11.13 -6.74
C ILE A 736 24.30 -10.12 -6.94
N PHE A 737 23.43 -9.96 -5.94
CA PHE A 737 22.35 -8.98 -5.94
C PHE A 737 22.81 -7.53 -5.69
N LEU A 738 24.11 -7.32 -5.45
CA LEU A 738 24.77 -6.04 -5.14
C LEU A 738 24.24 -5.36 -3.86
N ASP A 739 23.87 -6.14 -2.84
CA ASP A 739 23.42 -5.64 -1.54
C ASP A 739 23.92 -6.52 -0.37
N PRO A 740 25.25 -6.60 -0.10
CA PRO A 740 25.80 -7.50 0.92
C PRO A 740 25.68 -6.96 2.36
N TRP A 741 25.26 -5.70 2.55
CA TRP A 741 25.44 -5.00 3.83
C TRP A 741 24.72 -5.65 5.02
N HIS A 742 23.54 -6.23 4.79
CA HIS A 742 22.77 -6.91 5.82
C HIS A 742 23.51 -8.13 6.42
N MET A 743 24.43 -8.75 5.67
CA MET A 743 25.29 -9.83 6.17
C MET A 743 26.27 -9.37 7.25
N PHE A 744 26.69 -8.10 7.21
CA PHE A 744 27.64 -7.55 8.18
C PHE A 744 26.93 -6.83 9.33
N THR A 745 25.78 -6.22 9.08
CA THR A 745 25.10 -5.39 10.09
C THR A 745 24.07 -6.13 10.92
N SER A 746 23.49 -7.23 10.40
CA SER A 746 22.28 -7.83 10.97
C SER A 746 22.29 -9.36 11.07
N PHE A 747 23.23 -10.02 10.38
CA PHE A 747 23.32 -11.49 10.34
C PHE A 747 23.49 -12.12 11.72
N PHE A 748 24.42 -11.62 12.54
CA PHE A 748 24.69 -12.21 13.85
C PHE A 748 23.49 -12.08 14.79
N GLN A 749 22.81 -10.93 14.79
CA GLN A 749 21.59 -10.71 15.55
C GLN A 749 20.48 -11.65 15.08
N TYR A 750 20.35 -11.86 13.76
CA TYR A 750 19.37 -12.79 13.20
C TYR A 750 19.62 -14.24 13.62
N LEU A 751 20.87 -14.70 13.61
CA LEU A 751 21.23 -16.04 14.08
C LEU A 751 20.79 -16.23 15.53
N LEU A 752 21.18 -15.32 16.43
CA LEU A 752 20.83 -15.42 17.86
C LEU A 752 19.32 -15.38 18.11
N MET A 753 18.57 -14.63 17.30
CA MET A 753 17.12 -14.50 17.43
C MET A 753 16.33 -15.65 16.77
N THR A 754 16.98 -16.53 16.02
CA THR A 754 16.31 -17.65 15.32
C THR A 754 15.46 -18.53 16.25
N PRO A 755 15.91 -18.93 17.45
CA PRO A 755 15.07 -19.74 18.34
C PRO A 755 13.89 -18.96 18.93
N THR A 756 13.97 -17.63 19.01
CA THR A 756 12.81 -16.79 19.38
C THR A 756 11.73 -16.86 18.31
N TYR A 757 12.10 -16.87 17.02
CA TYR A 757 11.15 -17.04 15.93
C TYR A 757 10.47 -18.41 15.98
N ILE A 758 11.25 -19.46 16.24
CA ILE A 758 10.74 -20.83 16.25
C ILE A 758 9.90 -21.14 17.51
N ASN A 759 10.38 -20.77 18.69
CA ASN A 759 9.77 -21.18 19.96
C ASN A 759 8.76 -20.16 20.50
N ILE A 760 9.02 -18.85 20.41
CA ILE A 760 8.10 -17.84 20.96
C ILE A 760 7.04 -17.47 19.93
N LEU A 761 7.45 -17.04 18.73
CA LEU A 761 6.51 -16.49 17.75
C LEU A 761 5.53 -17.55 17.22
N ASN A 762 6.00 -18.75 16.87
CA ASN A 762 5.12 -19.82 16.39
C ASN A 762 4.16 -20.30 17.49
N VAL A 763 4.66 -20.56 18.71
CA VAL A 763 3.80 -20.97 19.83
C VAL A 763 2.74 -19.91 20.09
N TYR A 764 3.15 -18.64 20.18
CA TYR A 764 2.19 -17.55 20.38
C TYR A 764 1.17 -17.45 19.23
N ALA A 765 1.60 -17.59 17.98
CA ALA A 765 0.74 -17.50 16.81
C ALA A 765 -0.33 -18.61 16.81
N PHE A 766 0.08 -19.88 16.96
CA PHE A 766 -0.83 -21.02 16.99
C PHE A 766 -1.76 -20.99 18.21
N CYS A 767 -1.23 -20.64 19.40
CA CYS A 767 -2.03 -20.42 20.61
C CYS A 767 -3.03 -19.27 20.48
N ASN A 768 -2.86 -18.36 19.53
CA ASN A 768 -3.75 -17.21 19.33
C ASN A 768 -4.45 -17.20 17.96
N THR A 769 -4.73 -18.38 17.39
CA THR A 769 -5.54 -18.56 16.16
C THR A 769 -7.00 -18.08 16.30
N HIS A 770 -7.53 -18.06 17.52
CA HIS A 770 -8.84 -17.49 17.85
C HIS A 770 -8.88 -15.95 17.79
N ASP A 771 -7.73 -15.28 17.93
CA ASP A 771 -7.67 -13.82 17.91
C ASP A 771 -7.67 -13.33 16.45
N ILE A 772 -8.81 -12.88 15.96
CA ILE A 772 -8.95 -12.32 14.59
C ILE A 772 -8.89 -10.78 14.64
N THR A 773 -8.53 -10.20 15.79
CA THR A 773 -8.44 -8.74 15.91
C THR A 773 -7.27 -8.20 15.08
N TRP A 774 -7.49 -7.05 14.46
CA TRP A 774 -6.49 -6.39 13.62
C TRP A 774 -5.43 -5.61 14.42
N GLY A 775 -5.50 -5.62 15.76
CA GLY A 775 -4.57 -4.88 16.62
C GLY A 775 -4.86 -3.37 16.72
N THR A 776 -5.91 -2.86 16.08
CA THR A 776 -6.40 -1.48 16.23
C THR A 776 -7.61 -1.42 17.15
N LYS A 777 -7.60 -0.41 18.04
CA LYS A 777 -8.45 -0.30 19.23
C LYS A 777 -9.84 0.28 18.91
N GLY A 778 -10.89 -0.52 19.13
CA GLY A 778 -12.29 -0.18 19.50
C GLY A 778 -13.04 0.82 18.62
N ASP A 779 -14.35 0.66 18.45
CA ASP A 779 -15.19 1.68 17.80
C ASP A 779 -15.51 2.82 18.78
N ASP A 780 -15.01 4.01 18.50
CA ASP A 780 -15.44 5.24 19.20
C ASP A 780 -16.56 5.84 18.36
N LYS A 781 -17.64 6.30 19.01
CA LYS A 781 -18.77 6.92 18.32
C LYS A 781 -18.38 8.32 17.83
N PRO A 782 -18.55 8.66 16.54
CA PRO A 782 -18.29 10.00 16.04
C PRO A 782 -19.20 11.06 16.67
N GLU A 783 -18.71 12.29 16.77
CA GLU A 783 -19.50 13.46 17.14
C GLU A 783 -20.56 13.75 16.06
N LYS A 784 -21.80 14.03 16.47
CA LYS A 784 -22.95 14.18 15.56
C LYS A 784 -22.79 15.44 14.71
N LEU A 785 -22.92 15.29 13.38
CA LEU A 785 -22.89 16.39 12.41
C LEU A 785 -24.32 16.83 12.05
N PRO A 786 -24.51 18.03 11.49
CA PRO A 786 -25.81 18.47 11.00
C PRO A 786 -26.30 17.63 9.80
N SER A 787 -27.61 17.42 9.71
CA SER A 787 -28.31 16.77 8.58
C SER A 787 -28.85 17.81 7.59
N VAL A 788 -29.02 17.42 6.33
CA VAL A 788 -29.56 18.27 5.25
C VAL A 788 -30.75 17.57 4.60
N THR A 789 -31.86 18.30 4.47
CA THR A 789 -33.08 17.86 3.76
C THR A 789 -33.45 18.86 2.68
N THR A 790 -33.72 18.40 1.46
CA THR A 790 -34.18 19.25 0.35
C THR A 790 -35.57 19.83 0.60
N LYS A 791 -35.77 21.08 0.22
CA LYS A 791 -37.09 21.72 0.07
C LYS A 791 -37.78 21.21 -1.20
N ALA A 792 -39.09 21.45 -1.33
CA ALA A 792 -39.90 21.02 -2.48
C ALA A 792 -39.40 21.56 -3.85
N ASP A 793 -38.56 22.60 -3.85
CA ASP A 793 -37.95 23.24 -5.03
C ASP A 793 -36.57 22.65 -5.43
N GLY A 794 -36.17 21.51 -4.85
CA GLY A 794 -34.89 20.82 -5.16
C GLY A 794 -33.62 21.48 -4.59
N LYS A 795 -33.77 22.56 -3.81
CA LYS A 795 -32.69 23.28 -3.11
C LYS A 795 -32.59 22.86 -1.64
N ALA A 796 -31.39 22.86 -1.09
CA ALA A 796 -31.10 22.50 0.30
C ALA A 796 -30.35 23.61 1.05
N ASP A 797 -30.80 23.94 2.27
CA ASP A 797 -30.15 24.94 3.13
C ASP A 797 -28.90 24.36 3.79
N ILE A 798 -27.74 24.96 3.54
CA ILE A 798 -26.44 24.50 4.05
C ILE A 798 -25.75 25.65 4.77
N GLN A 799 -25.35 25.39 6.01
CA GLN A 799 -24.38 26.22 6.73
C GLN A 799 -22.98 25.79 6.27
N ALA A 800 -22.26 26.68 5.58
CA ALA A 800 -20.87 26.52 5.19
C ALA A 800 -20.11 27.84 5.46
N PRO A 801 -18.89 27.81 6.00
CA PRO A 801 -18.08 29.02 6.19
C PRO A 801 -17.65 29.53 4.82
N THR A 802 -18.09 30.74 4.45
CA THR A 802 -17.77 31.35 3.14
C THR A 802 -17.13 32.72 3.25
N ASP A 803 -16.92 33.23 4.46
CA ASP A 803 -16.21 34.49 4.66
C ASP A 803 -14.69 34.25 4.59
N ASP A 804 -13.97 35.07 3.83
CA ASP A 804 -12.52 34.97 3.63
C ASP A 804 -11.75 35.09 4.95
N ALA A 805 -12.29 35.84 5.91
CA ALA A 805 -11.74 35.95 7.26
C ALA A 805 -11.90 34.65 8.08
N ASP A 806 -13.02 33.95 7.93
CA ASP A 806 -13.30 32.68 8.61
C ASP A 806 -12.43 31.55 8.04
N LEU A 807 -12.29 31.47 6.71
CA LEU A 807 -11.44 30.49 6.04
C LEU A 807 -9.96 30.64 6.43
N ASN A 808 -9.45 31.87 6.48
CA ASN A 808 -8.07 32.14 6.90
C ASN A 808 -7.85 31.84 8.39
N THR A 809 -8.83 32.13 9.25
CA THR A 809 -8.73 31.84 10.70
C THR A 809 -8.76 30.34 10.98
N GLN A 810 -9.60 29.58 10.26
CA GLN A 810 -9.62 28.12 10.33
C GLN A 810 -8.29 27.52 9.85
N TYR A 811 -7.77 28.02 8.72
CA TYR A 811 -6.48 27.63 8.19
C TYR A 811 -5.35 27.89 9.20
N GLU A 812 -5.28 29.08 9.82
CA GLU A 812 -4.27 29.38 10.85
C GLU A 812 -4.41 28.53 12.12
N THR A 813 -5.64 28.19 12.51
CA THR A 813 -5.88 27.35 13.69
C THR A 813 -5.38 25.93 13.45
N GLU A 814 -5.69 25.35 12.30
CA GLU A 814 -5.18 24.04 11.87
C GLU A 814 -3.64 24.08 11.72
N LEU A 815 -3.06 25.19 11.24
CA LEU A 815 -1.61 25.38 11.20
C LEU A 815 -0.95 25.34 12.60
N ARG A 816 -1.64 25.83 13.64
CA ARG A 816 -1.12 25.81 15.02
C ARG A 816 -1.22 24.43 15.67
N VAL A 817 -2.18 23.60 15.28
CA VAL A 817 -2.42 22.27 15.88
C VAL A 817 -1.22 21.32 15.73
N PHE A 818 -0.46 21.41 14.63
CA PHE A 818 0.74 20.59 14.45
C PHE A 818 2.02 21.16 15.11
N SER A 819 1.97 22.39 15.62
CA SER A 819 3.16 23.07 16.19
C SER A 819 3.49 22.68 17.65
N ALA A 820 2.59 21.96 18.34
CA ALA A 820 2.77 21.55 19.74
C ALA A 820 3.05 20.03 19.90
N LYS A 821 3.73 19.64 20.98
CA LYS A 821 4.15 18.24 21.26
C LYS A 821 3.04 17.44 21.98
N TRP A 822 2.73 16.25 21.47
CA TRP A 822 1.58 15.40 21.84
C TRP A 822 1.84 14.42 23.02
N LYS A 823 0.77 13.96 23.70
CA LYS A 823 0.77 12.97 24.79
C LYS A 823 -0.39 11.96 24.64
N GLU A 824 -0.12 10.66 24.72
CA GLU A 824 -1.07 9.57 24.41
C GLU A 824 -2.16 9.33 25.48
N GLU A 825 -3.38 9.00 25.01
CA GLU A 825 -4.48 8.50 25.84
C GLU A 825 -4.68 6.97 25.70
N LYS A 826 -5.09 6.33 26.81
CA LYS A 826 -5.34 4.88 26.91
C LYS A 826 -6.81 4.56 26.63
N LYS A 827 -7.07 3.45 25.91
CA LYS A 827 -8.42 3.01 25.53
C LYS A 827 -8.89 1.78 26.31
N VAL A 828 -10.22 1.65 26.46
CA VAL A 828 -10.93 0.56 27.15
C VAL A 828 -11.70 -0.30 26.12
N PRO A 829 -11.79 -1.63 26.24
CA PRO A 829 -12.56 -2.47 25.32
C PRO A 829 -13.99 -2.78 25.80
N SER A 830 -14.91 -3.09 24.86
CA SER A 830 -16.27 -3.58 25.12
C SER A 830 -16.72 -4.70 24.14
N ALA A 831 -17.77 -5.42 24.53
CA ALA A 831 -18.71 -6.28 23.76
C ALA A 831 -18.18 -7.42 22.85
N SER A 832 -16.92 -7.84 22.97
CA SER A 832 -16.27 -8.94 22.20
C SER A 832 -16.54 -10.37 22.75
N GLU A 833 -17.10 -10.49 23.95
CA GLU A 833 -16.92 -11.69 24.79
C GLU A 833 -17.73 -12.93 24.35
N LYS A 834 -18.83 -12.78 23.61
CA LYS A 834 -19.68 -13.93 23.23
C LYS A 834 -19.18 -14.72 22.01
N GLN A 835 -18.43 -14.08 21.11
CA GLN A 835 -17.85 -14.73 19.93
C GLN A 835 -16.49 -15.38 20.25
N GLU A 836 -15.81 -14.89 21.29
CA GLU A 836 -14.53 -15.42 21.76
C GLU A 836 -14.62 -16.88 22.20
N ASP A 837 -15.73 -17.32 22.80
CA ASP A 837 -15.81 -18.66 23.39
C ASP A 837 -15.92 -19.79 22.35
N TYR A 838 -16.64 -19.57 21.23
CA TYR A 838 -16.63 -20.52 20.11
C TYR A 838 -15.24 -20.61 19.45
N TYR A 839 -14.56 -19.47 19.29
CA TYR A 839 -13.23 -19.41 18.70
C TYR A 839 -12.14 -20.02 19.60
N LYS A 840 -12.29 -19.97 20.93
CA LYS A 840 -11.38 -20.63 21.88
C LYS A 840 -11.36 -22.16 21.74
N GLY A 841 -12.48 -22.79 21.34
CA GLY A 841 -12.59 -24.25 21.15
C GLY A 841 -11.80 -24.77 19.94
N PHE A 842 -11.97 -24.14 18.77
CA PHE A 842 -11.22 -24.50 17.56
C PHE A 842 -9.71 -24.29 17.74
N ARG A 843 -9.30 -23.19 18.40
CA ARG A 843 -7.90 -22.97 18.79
C ARG A 843 -7.34 -24.19 19.52
N SER A 844 -8.02 -24.64 20.57
CA SER A 844 -7.53 -25.73 21.41
C SER A 844 -7.34 -27.01 20.58
N GLY A 845 -8.24 -27.31 19.65
CA GLY A 845 -8.08 -28.44 18.72
C GLY A 845 -6.86 -28.32 17.80
N VAL A 846 -6.69 -27.19 17.13
CA VAL A 846 -5.54 -26.97 16.21
C VAL A 846 -4.21 -26.98 16.95
N VAL A 847 -4.14 -26.32 18.11
CA VAL A 847 -2.92 -26.25 18.93
C VAL A 847 -2.56 -27.63 19.46
N LEU A 848 -3.53 -28.39 20.00
CA LEU A 848 -3.28 -29.74 20.47
C LEU A 848 -2.81 -30.64 19.34
N PHE A 849 -3.45 -30.59 18.17
CA PHE A 849 -3.02 -31.36 17.00
C PHE A 849 -1.59 -31.01 16.58
N TRP A 850 -1.28 -29.72 16.45
CA TRP A 850 0.07 -29.24 16.13
C TRP A 850 1.13 -29.65 17.16
N MET A 851 0.80 -29.59 18.46
CA MET A 851 1.66 -30.05 19.54
C MET A 851 1.89 -31.56 19.45
N PHE A 852 0.85 -32.37 19.25
CA PHE A 852 0.98 -33.82 19.10
C PHE A 852 1.79 -34.20 17.86
N CYS A 853 1.67 -33.47 16.75
CA CYS A 853 2.54 -33.67 15.59
C CYS A 853 4.02 -33.44 15.93
N ASN A 854 4.36 -32.33 16.58
CA ASN A 854 5.74 -32.00 16.93
C ASN A 854 6.33 -32.92 18.02
N LEU A 855 5.51 -33.31 19.00
CA LEU A 855 5.87 -34.30 20.01
C LEU A 855 6.03 -35.68 19.40
N GLY A 856 5.11 -36.10 18.53
CA GLY A 856 5.15 -37.39 17.83
C GLY A 856 6.39 -37.50 16.93
N LEU A 857 6.76 -36.42 16.23
CA LEU A 857 8.02 -36.36 15.48
C LEU A 857 9.22 -36.54 16.40
N SER A 858 9.25 -35.82 17.52
CA SER A 858 10.36 -35.90 18.48
C SER A 858 10.47 -37.30 19.09
N ALA A 859 9.34 -37.91 19.45
CA ALA A 859 9.27 -39.26 20.00
C ALA A 859 9.68 -40.34 18.98
N LEU A 860 9.28 -40.20 17.72
CA LEU A 860 9.67 -41.11 16.63
C LEU A 860 11.18 -41.09 16.39
N VAL A 861 11.79 -39.90 16.32
CA VAL A 861 13.21 -39.74 16.03
C VAL A 861 14.07 -40.16 17.23
N LEU A 862 13.63 -39.83 18.45
CA LEU A 862 14.33 -40.23 19.68
C LEU A 862 13.98 -41.64 20.14
N GLN A 863 13.09 -42.36 19.43
CA GLN A 863 12.58 -43.68 19.83
C GLN A 863 12.14 -43.73 21.30
N SER A 864 11.46 -42.69 21.78
CA SER A 864 11.03 -42.52 23.18
C SER A 864 9.52 -42.67 23.33
N GLY A 865 9.04 -42.92 24.56
CA GLY A 865 7.60 -42.99 24.85
C GLY A 865 6.92 -44.30 24.45
N GLY A 866 7.64 -45.43 24.47
CA GLY A 866 7.08 -46.77 24.23
C GLY A 866 7.14 -47.27 22.79
N LEU A 867 7.78 -46.51 21.88
CA LEU A 867 8.11 -46.90 20.51
C LEU A 867 9.44 -47.68 20.41
N GLU A 868 9.92 -48.21 21.54
CA GLU A 868 11.08 -49.10 21.59
C GLU A 868 10.75 -50.36 20.77
N LEU A 869 11.29 -50.44 19.54
CA LEU A 869 11.33 -51.69 18.80
C LEU A 869 11.94 -52.73 19.73
N THR A 870 11.22 -53.83 19.95
CA THR A 870 11.61 -55.00 20.73
C THR A 870 13.02 -55.46 20.32
N VAL A 871 14.04 -54.98 21.03
CA VAL A 871 15.43 -55.39 20.87
C VAL A 871 15.98 -55.72 22.25
N SER A 872 16.57 -56.91 22.36
CA SER A 872 16.83 -57.60 23.62
C SER A 872 18.05 -57.11 24.39
N SER A 873 18.80 -56.11 23.89
CA SER A 873 20.01 -55.61 24.55
C SER A 873 20.06 -54.06 24.66
N PRO A 874 20.46 -53.49 25.81
CA PRO A 874 20.53 -52.03 26.02
C PRO A 874 21.50 -51.31 25.08
N ASP A 875 22.62 -51.96 24.74
CA ASP A 875 23.66 -51.37 23.89
C ASP A 875 23.25 -51.30 22.40
N GLU A 876 22.50 -52.29 21.91
CA GLU A 876 21.96 -52.26 20.54
C GLU A 876 20.80 -51.27 20.39
N ALA A 877 20.00 -51.11 21.45
CA ALA A 877 18.96 -50.08 21.50
C ALA A 877 19.57 -48.67 21.42
N GLN A 878 20.62 -48.39 22.19
CA GLN A 878 21.33 -47.11 22.16
C GLN A 878 21.99 -46.84 20.79
N LYS A 879 22.54 -47.86 20.15
CA LYS A 879 23.15 -47.76 18.82
C LYS A 879 22.11 -47.47 17.74
N LYS A 880 20.98 -48.18 17.72
CA LYS A 880 19.88 -47.94 16.77
C LYS A 880 19.22 -46.56 16.97
N GLN A 881 19.11 -46.10 18.21
CA GLN A 881 18.61 -44.76 18.53
C GLN A 881 19.52 -43.67 17.94
N ASN A 882 20.84 -43.81 18.11
CA ASN A 882 21.83 -42.89 17.56
C ASN A 882 21.84 -42.92 16.01
N ASP A 883 21.68 -44.09 15.40
CA ASP A 883 21.60 -44.25 13.95
C ASP A 883 20.34 -43.58 13.38
N ALA A 884 19.17 -43.78 14.00
CA ALA A 884 17.91 -43.15 13.57
C ALA A 884 17.97 -41.61 13.66
N ALA A 885 18.51 -41.08 14.76
CA ALA A 885 18.70 -39.64 14.94
C ALA A 885 19.68 -39.05 13.90
N THR A 886 20.76 -39.78 13.58
CA THR A 886 21.75 -39.37 12.57
C THR A 886 21.15 -39.35 11.16
N ILE A 887 20.38 -40.38 10.79
CA ILE A 887 19.68 -40.44 9.51
C ILE A 887 18.67 -39.30 9.39
N TYR A 888 17.88 -39.06 10.44
CA TYR A 888 16.90 -37.98 10.45
C TYR A 888 17.56 -36.61 10.29
N LEU A 889 18.63 -36.35 11.05
CA LEU A 889 19.40 -35.11 10.93
C LEU A 889 19.95 -34.93 9.51
N ALA A 890 20.48 -35.98 8.90
CA ALA A 890 20.94 -35.94 7.51
C ALA A 890 19.81 -35.58 6.55
N VAL A 891 18.63 -36.20 6.68
CA VAL A 891 17.45 -35.89 5.85
C VAL A 891 17.05 -34.43 5.98
N VAL A 892 17.01 -33.89 7.20
CA VAL A 892 16.68 -32.47 7.46
C VAL A 892 17.73 -31.56 6.81
N LEU A 893 19.02 -31.82 7.03
CA LEU A 893 20.11 -30.99 6.49
C LEU A 893 20.15 -31.00 4.96
N TYR A 894 20.01 -32.17 4.31
CA TYR A 894 19.93 -32.26 2.85
C TYR A 894 18.67 -31.62 2.29
N SER A 895 17.54 -31.71 3.00
CA SER A 895 16.30 -31.05 2.57
C SER A 895 16.43 -29.54 2.64
N VAL A 896 17.02 -29.01 3.72
CA VAL A 896 17.32 -27.57 3.84
C VAL A 896 18.28 -27.11 2.75
N ALA A 897 19.33 -27.88 2.47
CA ALA A 897 20.26 -27.61 1.38
C ALA A 897 19.57 -27.64 0.01
N GLY A 898 18.68 -28.60 -0.23
CA GLY A 898 17.89 -28.71 -1.45
C GLY A 898 16.93 -27.54 -1.64
N LEU A 899 16.20 -27.15 -0.60
CA LEU A 899 15.31 -25.98 -0.61
C LEU A 899 16.09 -24.68 -0.87
N ALA A 900 17.25 -24.53 -0.24
CA ALA A 900 18.12 -23.38 -0.44
C ALA A 900 18.67 -23.36 -1.88
N ALA A 901 19.10 -24.50 -2.43
CA ALA A 901 19.57 -24.60 -3.81
C ALA A 901 18.45 -24.25 -4.82
N PHE A 902 17.22 -24.70 -4.56
CA PHE A 902 16.07 -24.34 -5.39
C PHE A 902 15.81 -22.83 -5.40
N ARG A 903 15.83 -22.18 -4.23
CA ARG A 903 15.75 -20.71 -4.12
C ARG A 903 16.87 -20.01 -4.87
N PHE A 904 18.10 -20.49 -4.73
CA PHE A 904 19.26 -19.93 -5.42
C PHE A 904 19.12 -20.00 -6.94
N ILE A 905 18.74 -21.16 -7.49
CA ILE A 905 18.54 -21.34 -8.93
C ILE A 905 17.46 -20.39 -9.46
N GLY A 906 16.32 -20.28 -8.76
CA GLY A 906 15.26 -19.34 -9.14
C GLY A 906 15.69 -17.88 -9.08
N ALA A 907 16.43 -17.49 -8.04
CA ALA A 907 16.98 -16.15 -7.90
C ALA A 907 18.00 -15.82 -9.01
N MET A 908 18.84 -16.78 -9.40
CA MET A 908 19.78 -16.61 -10.52
C MET A 908 19.04 -16.49 -11.85
N TRP A 909 18.02 -17.33 -12.08
CA TRP A 909 17.18 -17.23 -13.27
C TRP A 909 16.49 -15.85 -13.36
N PHE A 910 15.94 -15.36 -12.25
CA PHE A 910 15.36 -14.02 -12.17
C PHE A 910 16.35 -12.93 -12.59
N LEU A 911 17.59 -12.97 -12.09
CA LEU A 911 18.61 -12.00 -12.48
C LEU A 911 18.97 -12.06 -13.96
N VAL A 912 19.08 -13.27 -14.51
CA VAL A 912 19.34 -13.46 -15.95
C VAL A 912 18.20 -12.84 -16.76
N VAL A 913 16.94 -13.14 -16.44
CA VAL A 913 15.77 -12.56 -17.11
C VAL A 913 15.75 -11.04 -16.99
N ARG A 914 16.06 -10.50 -15.80
CA ARG A 914 16.13 -9.06 -15.55
C ARG A 914 17.21 -8.37 -16.35
N MET A 915 18.36 -9.01 -16.61
CA MET A 915 19.41 -8.43 -17.47
C MET A 915 18.90 -8.18 -18.90
N PHE A 916 18.03 -9.03 -19.42
CA PHE A 916 17.46 -8.87 -20.77
C PHE A 916 16.21 -7.99 -20.81
N ARG A 917 15.33 -8.08 -19.79
CA ARG A 917 14.05 -7.34 -19.76
C ARG A 917 14.14 -5.95 -19.12
N GLY A 918 15.15 -5.69 -18.31
CA GLY A 918 15.36 -4.38 -17.67
C GLY A 918 14.34 -4.03 -16.56
N VAL A 919 13.65 -5.04 -16.01
CA VAL A 919 12.72 -4.98 -14.87
C VAL A 919 12.96 -6.19 -13.98
#